data_AF-B4JJH0-F1
#
_entry.id   AF-B4JJH0-F1
#
_cell.length_a   1.000
_cell.length_b   1.000
_cell.length_c   1.000
_cell.angle_alpha   90.00
_cell.angle_beta   90.00
_cell.angle_gamma   90.00
#
_symmetry.space_group_name_H-M   'P 1'
#
loop_
_entity.id
_entity.type
_entity.pdbx_description
1 polymer ?
#
loop_
_entity_poly.entity_id
_entity_poly.type
_entity_poly.pdbx_seq_one_letter_code
_entity_poly.pdbx_strand_id
1 'polypeptide(L)'
;MQRSAVIILSLACLGDLRNINRDNFKMLLSPKYPRAGDLFNVTFRVTSTDDLPEDCTSIDQVYMQSKKGENLTVHILNNTALYHNASSAVAVVANGALEYEALCNGASLTGVSPMIGAKLENIDFNCICWVSGDMVCTFSKPQFDKKEGYYRANFTLHREGQGTPTTCSYKDKSETQVECKLTIEPLTTLTLSLNMTDDGGEQGLTFNVSQQESIMMDALTEWMRLNHTSNSICLSFKNELQSEYNVNAIEWSVYLTDHNHTFQSINNTSEYETNVDIICVWELLYPHYSYTFDIKRRANSKAPWSPSFVHSFSTAAALPSGPPLVWPSGYELNLDEGTLSVYWQQLDELKHNGENFTYNVSVQNNNKNNRSLIKHVKIDIRPSQAIISKLNMKSGSYIIIIRSQNEIGVSENSSEIVVEMSPEPYKLMPRNVTLTEKLLVWAEPQRTDQLQSYTVFWCKLNGTNHRKCNDTLSIMSEQVVHTKCSFMKEGFGDGTFIWAVSANYGSGSGSGGMRWMNPLYTEVHHEYHGGMIDSLKALTALVVLVVVTYAVIRRCRFMSNIGVDLPEGLFKELELNTAEQPSPKEAHEKTTDLVNAPEMTLELLTDFRPHDDFTAQTQLPVNEGYLKMDPQQVNAEYKFLTSQGRTITALGYCSTTQMFSDYK
;
A
#
# COMPACT_ATOMS: atom_id res chain seq x y z
N MET A 1 18.68 -38.51 32.56
CA MET A 1 19.37 -39.16 31.43
C MET A 1 20.62 -38.35 31.10
N GLN A 2 21.81 -38.92 31.22
CA GLN A 2 23.03 -38.31 30.67
C GLN A 2 23.16 -38.69 29.19
N ARG A 3 23.67 -37.78 28.36
CA ARG A 3 24.18 -38.10 27.02
C ARG A 3 25.67 -37.80 27.02
N SER A 4 26.50 -38.84 26.99
CA SER A 4 27.95 -38.71 26.89
C SER A 4 28.34 -38.31 25.47
N ALA A 5 29.07 -37.21 25.31
CA ALA A 5 29.73 -36.89 24.06
C ALA A 5 31.04 -37.69 23.96
N VAL A 6 31.12 -38.60 23.00
CA VAL A 6 32.36 -39.36 22.72
C VAL A 6 33.22 -38.55 21.77
N ILE A 7 34.23 -37.87 22.30
CA ILE A 7 35.26 -37.21 21.50
C ILE A 7 36.28 -38.27 21.08
N ILE A 8 36.25 -38.67 19.80
CA ILE A 8 37.29 -39.52 19.22
C ILE A 8 38.48 -38.64 18.86
N LEU A 9 39.44 -38.53 19.77
CA LEU A 9 40.75 -37.94 19.52
C LEU A 9 41.60 -38.90 18.69
N SER A 10 41.50 -38.81 17.37
CA SER A 10 42.47 -39.41 16.47
C SER A 10 43.81 -38.67 16.58
N LEU A 11 44.77 -39.24 17.32
CA LEU A 11 46.16 -38.79 17.25
C LEU A 11 46.72 -39.13 15.87
N ALA A 12 46.61 -38.20 14.93
CA ALA A 12 47.47 -38.19 13.75
C ALA A 12 48.91 -37.90 14.21
N CYS A 13 49.86 -38.75 13.81
CA CYS A 13 51.27 -38.50 14.05
C CYS A 13 51.71 -37.28 13.24
N LEU A 14 51.93 -36.14 13.91
CA LEU A 14 52.65 -35.01 13.33
C LEU A 14 54.14 -35.39 13.20
N GLY A 15 54.47 -36.06 12.10
CA GLY A 15 55.85 -36.23 11.63
C GLY A 15 56.49 -34.87 11.39
N ASP A 16 57.79 -34.76 11.65
CA ASP A 16 58.48 -33.46 11.73
C ASP A 16 58.90 -32.96 10.33
N LEU A 17 57.91 -32.56 9.52
CA LEU A 17 58.01 -32.13 8.11
C LEU A 17 58.77 -30.80 7.89
N ARG A 18 59.80 -30.48 8.70
CA ARG A 18 60.42 -29.15 8.79
C ARG A 18 61.34 -28.73 7.65
N ASN A 19 61.74 -29.65 6.77
CA ASN A 19 62.77 -29.41 5.74
C ASN A 19 62.31 -29.66 4.29
N ILE A 20 61.00 -29.70 4.01
CA ILE A 20 60.51 -29.82 2.62
C ILE A 20 60.71 -28.48 1.88
N ASN A 21 61.60 -28.45 0.89
CA ASN A 21 61.79 -27.29 0.02
C ASN A 21 60.61 -27.15 -0.96
N ARG A 22 59.69 -26.21 -0.69
CA ARG A 22 58.47 -26.02 -1.48
C ARG A 22 58.72 -25.57 -2.92
N ASP A 23 59.85 -24.92 -3.22
CA ASP A 23 60.17 -24.44 -4.59
C ASP A 23 60.37 -25.57 -5.61
N ASN A 24 60.61 -26.79 -5.14
CA ASN A 24 60.78 -28.00 -5.94
C ASN A 24 59.44 -28.55 -6.49
N PHE A 25 58.29 -28.11 -5.95
CA PHE A 25 56.96 -28.62 -6.28
C PHE A 25 56.10 -27.56 -6.99
N LYS A 26 55.61 -27.88 -8.19
CA LYS A 26 54.86 -26.92 -9.02
C LYS A 26 53.56 -27.55 -9.52
N MET A 27 52.45 -26.87 -9.22
CA MET A 27 51.16 -27.11 -9.85
C MET A 27 50.98 -26.13 -11.01
N LEU A 28 50.67 -26.66 -12.20
CA LEU A 28 50.52 -25.93 -13.44
C LEU A 28 49.12 -26.13 -14.02
N LEU A 29 48.58 -25.09 -14.63
CA LEU A 29 47.25 -25.09 -15.27
C LEU A 29 47.42 -24.95 -16.79
N SER A 30 46.68 -25.76 -17.55
CA SER A 30 46.65 -25.70 -19.02
C SER A 30 45.21 -25.82 -19.53
N PRO A 31 44.59 -24.74 -20.06
CA PRO A 31 45.13 -23.37 -20.14
C PRO A 31 45.39 -22.75 -18.77
N LYS A 32 46.25 -21.73 -18.71
CA LYS A 32 46.66 -21.06 -17.46
C LYS A 32 45.48 -20.38 -16.74
N TYR A 33 44.51 -19.89 -17.52
CA TYR A 33 43.32 -19.17 -17.09
C TYR A 33 42.09 -19.77 -17.80
N PRO A 34 41.52 -20.88 -17.31
CA PRO A 34 40.32 -21.45 -17.89
C PRO A 34 39.11 -20.54 -17.66
N ARG A 35 38.14 -20.53 -18.57
CA ARG A 35 36.88 -19.78 -18.41
C ARG A 35 35.77 -20.69 -17.90
N ALA A 36 34.74 -20.11 -17.30
CA ALA A 36 33.59 -20.86 -16.80
C ALA A 36 32.99 -21.76 -17.89
N GLY A 37 32.99 -23.08 -17.66
CA GLY A 37 32.58 -24.12 -18.61
C GLY A 37 33.73 -24.89 -19.27
N ASP A 38 34.94 -24.31 -19.38
CA ASP A 38 36.05 -24.87 -20.16
C ASP A 38 36.63 -26.18 -19.59
N LEU A 39 37.21 -26.99 -20.48
CA LEU A 39 38.09 -28.12 -20.11
C LEU A 39 39.48 -27.59 -19.75
N PHE A 40 40.06 -28.08 -18.66
CA PHE A 40 41.43 -27.71 -18.28
C PHE A 40 42.16 -28.82 -17.53
N ASN A 41 43.49 -28.80 -17.63
CA ASN A 41 44.35 -29.81 -17.04
C ASN A 41 45.13 -29.19 -15.87
N VAL A 42 45.09 -29.85 -14.72
CA VAL A 42 45.94 -29.55 -13.55
C VAL A 42 47.10 -30.53 -13.57
N THR A 43 48.34 -30.03 -13.57
CA THR A 43 49.55 -30.86 -13.64
C THR A 43 50.47 -30.58 -12.46
N PHE A 44 50.70 -31.59 -11.63
CA PHE A 44 51.74 -31.58 -10.59
C PHE A 44 53.07 -31.99 -11.20
N ARG A 45 54.14 -31.29 -10.82
CA ARG A 45 55.51 -31.58 -11.25
C ARG A 45 56.50 -31.33 -10.12
N VAL A 46 57.42 -32.27 -9.93
CA VAL A 46 58.59 -32.15 -9.06
C VAL A 46 59.87 -31.98 -9.88
N THR A 47 60.94 -31.45 -9.28
CA THR A 47 62.25 -31.27 -9.94
C THR A 47 63.01 -32.59 -10.13
N SER A 48 63.22 -33.36 -9.07
CA SER A 48 63.68 -34.75 -9.08
C SER A 48 62.74 -35.63 -8.25
N THR A 49 62.81 -36.95 -8.42
CA THR A 49 62.18 -37.90 -7.48
C THR A 49 62.78 -37.80 -6.08
N ASP A 50 64.06 -37.42 -5.97
CA ASP A 50 64.79 -37.31 -4.70
C ASP A 50 64.35 -36.10 -3.85
N ASP A 51 63.52 -35.21 -4.41
CA ASP A 51 62.92 -34.08 -3.69
C ASP A 51 61.63 -34.45 -2.95
N LEU A 52 61.07 -35.65 -3.19
CA LEU A 52 59.89 -36.15 -2.48
C LEU A 52 60.22 -36.44 -0.99
N PRO A 53 59.22 -36.39 -0.08
CA PRO A 53 59.42 -36.82 1.30
C PRO A 53 59.91 -38.28 1.40
N GLU A 54 60.62 -38.64 2.47
CA GLU A 54 61.17 -40.01 2.65
C GLU A 54 60.08 -41.10 2.63
N ASP A 55 58.85 -40.76 3.05
CA ASP A 55 57.68 -41.66 3.00
C ASP A 55 57.09 -41.85 1.58
N CYS A 56 57.65 -41.18 0.57
CA CYS A 56 57.09 -40.98 -0.77
C CYS A 56 58.11 -41.38 -1.86
N THR A 57 58.46 -42.66 -1.94
CA THR A 57 59.59 -43.15 -2.75
C THR A 57 59.44 -42.97 -4.26
N SER A 58 58.23 -42.69 -4.75
CA SER A 58 57.93 -42.63 -6.19
C SER A 58 56.64 -41.85 -6.50
N ILE A 59 56.56 -41.32 -7.73
CA ILE A 59 55.49 -40.39 -8.18
C ILE A 59 54.09 -41.00 -8.20
N ASP A 60 53.98 -42.34 -8.24
CA ASP A 60 52.74 -43.11 -8.18
C ASP A 60 52.11 -43.17 -6.77
N GLN A 61 52.87 -42.79 -5.74
CA GLN A 61 52.38 -42.62 -4.37
C GLN A 61 51.78 -41.22 -4.12
N VAL A 62 51.97 -40.28 -5.07
CA VAL A 62 51.37 -38.94 -5.03
C VAL A 62 50.00 -38.97 -5.71
N TYR A 63 48.98 -38.45 -5.03
CA TYR A 63 47.62 -38.31 -5.56
C TYR A 63 47.16 -36.86 -5.53
N MET A 64 46.20 -36.51 -6.39
CA MET A 64 45.53 -35.20 -6.33
C MET A 64 44.18 -35.32 -5.62
N GLN A 65 43.81 -34.26 -4.90
CA GLN A 65 42.54 -34.15 -4.19
C GLN A 65 41.93 -32.76 -4.37
N SER A 66 40.60 -32.67 -4.44
CA SER A 66 39.90 -31.38 -4.39
C SER A 66 39.72 -30.91 -2.94
N LYS A 67 39.52 -29.61 -2.72
CA LYS A 67 39.17 -29.02 -1.40
C LYS A 67 37.98 -29.67 -0.68
N LYS A 68 37.15 -30.46 -1.37
CA LYS A 68 36.04 -31.25 -0.78
C LYS A 68 36.47 -32.58 -0.16
N GLY A 69 37.74 -32.97 -0.31
CA GLY A 69 38.24 -34.30 0.04
C GLY A 69 38.04 -35.36 -1.04
N GLU A 70 37.59 -34.98 -2.24
CA GLU A 70 37.36 -35.91 -3.35
C GLU A 70 38.70 -36.25 -4.02
N ASN A 71 39.12 -37.53 -3.96
CA ASN A 71 40.33 -37.98 -4.67
C ASN A 71 40.10 -37.95 -6.18
N LEU A 72 41.03 -37.35 -6.90
CA LEU A 72 40.90 -37.09 -8.33
C LEU A 72 41.57 -38.19 -9.16
N THR A 73 40.97 -38.51 -10.31
CA THR A 73 41.57 -39.43 -11.29
C THR A 73 42.80 -38.76 -11.92
N VAL A 74 43.98 -39.26 -11.57
CA VAL A 74 45.27 -38.76 -12.08
C VAL A 74 45.87 -39.72 -13.10
N HIS A 75 46.66 -39.16 -14.01
CA HIS A 75 47.43 -39.87 -15.02
C HIS A 75 48.90 -39.49 -14.90
N ILE A 76 49.80 -40.48 -14.86
CA ILE A 76 51.24 -40.24 -14.78
C ILE A 76 51.78 -39.90 -16.18
N LEU A 77 52.49 -38.78 -16.32
CA LEU A 77 53.15 -38.38 -17.58
C LEU A 77 54.55 -38.98 -17.67
N ASN A 78 55.28 -38.95 -16.57
CA ASN A 78 56.63 -39.49 -16.40
C ASN A 78 56.97 -39.58 -14.90
N ASN A 79 58.19 -40.01 -14.58
CA ASN A 79 58.66 -40.21 -13.21
C ASN A 79 58.64 -38.96 -12.30
N THR A 80 58.39 -37.75 -12.83
CA THR A 80 58.35 -36.50 -12.03
C THR A 80 57.09 -35.65 -12.26
N ALA A 81 56.10 -36.14 -13.00
CA ALA A 81 54.87 -35.38 -13.28
C ALA A 81 53.62 -36.27 -13.46
N LEU A 82 52.50 -35.78 -12.93
CA LEU A 82 51.17 -36.38 -13.07
C LEU A 82 50.12 -35.28 -13.27
N TYR A 83 49.02 -35.59 -13.97
CA TYR A 83 47.97 -34.63 -14.29
C TYR A 83 46.55 -35.16 -14.08
N HIS A 84 45.63 -34.24 -13.88
CA HIS A 84 44.19 -34.46 -13.82
C HIS A 84 43.49 -33.62 -14.89
N ASN A 85 42.56 -34.23 -15.63
CA ASN A 85 41.68 -33.54 -16.57
C ASN A 85 40.39 -33.13 -15.84
N ALA A 86 40.19 -31.84 -15.61
CA ALA A 86 38.93 -31.32 -15.08
C ALA A 86 37.91 -31.20 -16.24
N SER A 87 36.75 -31.85 -16.08
CA SER A 87 35.71 -31.95 -17.10
C SER A 87 34.90 -30.67 -17.32
N SER A 88 34.97 -29.71 -16.39
CA SER A 88 34.50 -28.33 -16.59
C SER A 88 35.04 -27.41 -15.49
N ALA A 89 35.47 -26.20 -15.83
CA ALA A 89 35.78 -25.14 -14.89
C ALA A 89 34.49 -24.52 -14.34
N VAL A 90 34.10 -24.90 -13.13
CA VAL A 90 32.90 -24.40 -12.45
C VAL A 90 33.25 -23.19 -11.59
N ALA A 91 32.59 -22.05 -11.80
CA ALA A 91 32.61 -20.96 -10.84
C ALA A 91 31.82 -21.38 -9.57
N VAL A 92 32.53 -21.84 -8.53
CA VAL A 92 31.90 -22.39 -7.31
C VAL A 92 31.41 -21.24 -6.41
N VAL A 93 30.09 -21.06 -6.36
CA VAL A 93 29.40 -19.90 -5.73
C VAL A 93 29.36 -19.95 -4.18
N ALA A 94 30.16 -20.80 -3.51
CA ALA A 94 30.05 -20.98 -2.06
C ALA A 94 31.33 -21.50 -1.37
N ASN A 95 32.00 -20.62 -0.62
CA ASN A 95 32.91 -20.91 0.51
C ASN A 95 34.13 -21.84 0.27
N GLY A 96 34.39 -22.24 -0.96
CA GLY A 96 35.59 -22.98 -1.34
C GLY A 96 36.00 -22.60 -2.75
N ALA A 97 37.16 -21.95 -2.87
CA ALA A 97 37.85 -21.88 -4.14
C ALA A 97 38.14 -23.30 -4.64
N LEU A 98 38.28 -23.47 -5.96
CA LEU A 98 38.63 -24.75 -6.58
C LEU A 98 40.12 -25.05 -6.34
N GLU A 99 40.49 -25.28 -5.09
CA GLU A 99 41.84 -25.70 -4.73
C GLU A 99 42.03 -27.18 -5.07
N TYR A 100 43.05 -27.42 -5.90
CA TYR A 100 43.60 -28.72 -6.22
C TYR A 100 44.90 -28.87 -5.45
N GLU A 101 44.99 -29.85 -4.56
CA GLU A 101 46.20 -30.17 -3.81
C GLU A 101 46.81 -31.47 -4.32
N ALA A 102 48.14 -31.54 -4.31
CA ALA A 102 48.90 -32.77 -4.52
C ALA A 102 49.39 -33.26 -3.16
N LEU A 103 49.00 -34.47 -2.78
CA LEU A 103 49.30 -35.06 -1.48
C LEU A 103 50.07 -36.38 -1.64
N CYS A 104 50.87 -36.70 -0.63
CA CYS A 104 51.41 -38.03 -0.41
C CYS A 104 51.20 -38.43 1.05
N ASN A 105 50.69 -39.64 1.30
CA ASN A 105 50.37 -40.16 2.64
C ASN A 105 49.53 -39.21 3.53
N GLY A 106 48.69 -38.36 2.92
CA GLY A 106 47.87 -37.35 3.61
C GLY A 106 48.58 -36.03 3.91
N ALA A 107 49.88 -35.90 3.64
CA ALA A 107 50.61 -34.63 3.71
C ALA A 107 50.50 -33.87 2.38
N SER A 108 50.09 -32.60 2.44
CA SER A 108 49.99 -31.72 1.28
C SER A 108 51.37 -31.19 0.86
N LEU A 109 51.78 -31.48 -0.37
CA LEU A 109 53.06 -31.07 -0.95
C LEU A 109 52.98 -29.64 -1.48
N THR A 110 51.94 -29.36 -2.26
CA THR A 110 51.64 -28.06 -2.87
C THR A 110 50.20 -28.05 -3.41
N GLY A 111 49.66 -26.87 -3.71
CA GLY A 111 48.32 -26.72 -4.27
C GLY A 111 48.18 -25.52 -5.21
N VAL A 112 47.09 -25.50 -5.98
CA VAL A 112 46.73 -24.37 -6.85
C VAL A 112 45.23 -24.12 -6.81
N SER A 113 44.85 -22.84 -6.79
CA SER A 113 43.48 -22.38 -7.05
C SER A 113 43.43 -21.75 -8.45
N PRO A 114 42.98 -22.46 -9.51
CA PRO A 114 42.61 -21.87 -10.78
C PRO A 114 41.77 -20.60 -10.65
N MET A 115 42.28 -19.52 -11.25
CA MET A 115 41.53 -18.31 -11.53
C MET A 115 40.63 -18.58 -12.73
N ILE A 116 39.32 -18.71 -12.49
CA ILE A 116 38.34 -19.03 -13.53
C ILE A 116 37.77 -17.72 -14.09
N GLY A 117 38.10 -17.43 -15.35
CA GLY A 117 37.60 -16.25 -16.07
C GLY A 117 36.11 -16.36 -16.44
N ALA A 118 35.47 -15.23 -16.73
CA ALA A 118 34.11 -15.26 -17.24
C ALA A 118 34.06 -15.73 -18.71
N LYS A 119 32.93 -16.31 -19.12
CA LYS A 119 32.65 -16.60 -20.52
C LYS A 119 31.69 -15.54 -21.07
N LEU A 120 32.01 -14.97 -22.23
CA LEU A 120 31.15 -14.00 -22.91
C LEU A 120 30.24 -14.76 -23.89
N GLU A 121 29.19 -15.40 -23.37
CA GLU A 121 28.26 -16.22 -24.13
C GLU A 121 26.82 -16.03 -23.61
N ASN A 122 25.82 -16.07 -24.48
CA ASN A 122 24.38 -16.02 -24.16
C ASN A 122 23.97 -14.82 -23.27
N ILE A 123 24.59 -13.65 -23.45
CA ILE A 123 24.21 -12.42 -22.74
C ILE A 123 22.90 -11.81 -23.27
N ASP A 124 22.17 -11.17 -22.37
CA ASP A 124 20.95 -10.39 -22.57
C ASP A 124 21.23 -9.00 -23.19
N PHE A 125 21.93 -8.99 -24.33
CA PHE A 125 22.32 -7.76 -25.02
C PHE A 125 21.12 -7.06 -25.66
N ASN A 126 20.78 -5.88 -25.16
CA ASN A 126 19.69 -5.04 -25.65
C ASN A 126 20.15 -3.58 -25.86
N CYS A 127 19.79 -2.98 -26.99
CA CYS A 127 20.12 -1.59 -27.31
C CYS A 127 18.87 -0.74 -27.53
N ILE A 128 18.91 0.47 -26.96
CA ILE A 128 17.90 1.51 -27.11
C ILE A 128 18.53 2.68 -27.87
N CYS A 129 17.89 3.13 -28.95
CA CYS A 129 18.28 4.33 -29.67
C CYS A 129 17.35 5.47 -29.24
N TRP A 130 17.88 6.49 -28.58
CA TRP A 130 17.15 7.72 -28.27
C TRP A 130 17.08 8.61 -29.50
N VAL A 131 16.05 9.45 -29.56
CA VAL A 131 15.82 10.34 -30.70
C VAL A 131 16.80 11.53 -30.73
N SER A 132 17.61 11.69 -29.67
CA SER A 132 18.80 12.55 -29.64
C SER A 132 19.96 12.07 -30.52
N GLY A 133 19.90 10.85 -31.06
CA GLY A 133 21.02 10.20 -31.74
C GLY A 133 21.95 9.39 -30.81
N ASP A 134 21.64 9.30 -29.52
CA ASP A 134 22.38 8.46 -28.57
C ASP A 134 21.86 7.03 -28.55
N MET A 135 22.73 6.07 -28.78
CA MET A 135 22.47 4.64 -28.61
C MET A 135 23.02 4.18 -27.27
N VAL A 136 22.16 3.57 -26.44
CA VAL A 136 22.52 2.99 -25.15
C VAL A 136 22.30 1.49 -25.21
N CYS A 137 23.39 0.73 -25.24
CA CYS A 137 23.36 -0.73 -25.19
C CYS A 137 23.62 -1.21 -23.76
N THR A 138 22.90 -2.25 -23.34
CA THR A 138 22.93 -2.78 -21.98
C THR A 138 22.90 -4.30 -21.98
N PHE A 139 23.57 -4.90 -21.00
CA PHE A 139 23.58 -6.35 -20.75
C PHE A 139 23.95 -6.63 -19.29
N SER A 140 23.52 -7.77 -18.76
CA SER A 140 23.91 -8.24 -17.43
C SER A 140 25.39 -8.62 -17.39
N LYS A 141 26.08 -8.26 -16.31
CA LYS A 141 27.47 -8.67 -16.08
C LYS A 141 27.53 -10.21 -16.04
N PRO A 142 28.41 -10.87 -16.83
CA PRO A 142 28.67 -12.31 -16.71
C PRO A 142 28.92 -12.68 -15.25
N GLN A 143 28.37 -13.80 -14.77
CA GLN A 143 28.41 -14.09 -13.34
C GLN A 143 29.81 -14.54 -12.87
N PHE A 144 30.29 -13.89 -11.81
CA PHE A 144 31.49 -14.23 -11.05
C PHE A 144 31.07 -14.49 -9.59
N ASP A 145 31.78 -15.33 -8.84
CA ASP A 145 31.65 -15.29 -7.37
C ASP A 145 32.27 -13.98 -6.84
N LYS A 146 31.58 -13.32 -5.92
CA LYS A 146 31.84 -11.93 -5.48
C LYS A 146 32.87 -11.83 -4.34
N LYS A 147 33.42 -12.93 -3.84
CA LYS A 147 34.13 -12.93 -2.55
C LYS A 147 35.53 -12.34 -2.52
N GLU A 148 36.26 -12.31 -3.64
CA GLU A 148 37.60 -11.71 -3.69
C GLU A 148 37.72 -10.75 -4.89
N GLY A 149 38.03 -9.48 -4.60
CA GLY A 149 37.80 -8.34 -5.50
C GLY A 149 38.80 -8.15 -6.64
N TYR A 150 39.22 -9.22 -7.31
CA TYR A 150 40.32 -9.21 -8.28
C TYR A 150 39.91 -9.12 -9.75
N TYR A 151 38.72 -9.59 -10.14
CA TYR A 151 38.31 -9.63 -11.55
C TYR A 151 37.54 -8.37 -11.98
N ARG A 152 38.26 -7.41 -12.58
CA ARG A 152 37.67 -6.34 -13.38
C ARG A 152 37.74 -6.68 -14.87
N ALA A 153 36.72 -7.37 -15.36
CA ALA A 153 36.47 -7.42 -16.80
C ALA A 153 36.21 -6.00 -17.33
N ASN A 154 36.99 -5.60 -18.33
CA ASN A 154 36.80 -4.35 -19.07
C ASN A 154 36.02 -4.66 -20.35
N PHE A 155 34.93 -3.95 -20.57
CA PHE A 155 34.03 -4.12 -21.71
C PHE A 155 34.19 -2.95 -22.68
N THR A 156 34.35 -3.26 -23.96
CA THR A 156 34.40 -2.27 -25.05
C THR A 156 33.42 -2.67 -26.14
N LEU A 157 32.74 -1.68 -26.73
CA LEU A 157 31.76 -1.89 -27.80
C LEU A 157 32.24 -1.15 -29.05
N HIS A 158 32.45 -1.90 -30.13
CA HIS A 158 32.94 -1.40 -31.40
C HIS A 158 31.81 -1.45 -32.44
N ARG A 159 31.57 -0.33 -33.13
CA ARG A 159 30.66 -0.26 -34.28
C ARG A 159 31.46 -0.45 -35.56
N GLU A 160 30.97 -1.29 -36.48
CA GLU A 160 31.61 -1.48 -37.78
C GLU A 160 31.73 -0.14 -38.53
N GLY A 161 32.95 0.19 -38.98
CA GLY A 161 33.30 1.47 -39.61
C GLY A 161 33.70 2.59 -38.65
N GLN A 162 33.53 2.44 -37.32
CA GLN A 162 33.93 3.45 -36.34
C GLN A 162 35.40 3.24 -35.89
N GLY A 163 36.26 4.24 -36.07
CA GLY A 163 37.71 4.11 -35.84
C GLY A 163 38.15 3.85 -34.38
N THR A 164 37.31 4.15 -33.39
CA THR A 164 37.60 3.94 -31.96
C THR A 164 36.47 3.17 -31.28
N PRO A 165 36.77 2.15 -30.45
CA PRO A 165 35.76 1.46 -29.65
C PRO A 165 35.32 2.32 -28.46
N THR A 166 34.03 2.22 -28.11
CA THR A 166 33.44 2.82 -26.89
C THR A 166 33.81 1.96 -25.68
N THR A 167 34.27 2.57 -24.57
CA THR A 167 34.38 1.89 -23.27
C THR A 167 33.02 1.86 -22.57
N CYS A 168 32.60 0.72 -22.04
CA CYS A 168 31.35 0.56 -21.30
C CYS A 168 31.56 0.74 -19.78
N SER A 169 30.51 1.13 -19.07
CA SER A 169 30.52 1.38 -17.61
C SER A 169 29.46 0.57 -16.87
N TYR A 170 29.72 0.22 -15.61
CA TYR A 170 28.69 -0.38 -14.74
C TYR A 170 27.62 0.66 -14.40
N LYS A 171 26.35 0.28 -14.57
CA LYS A 171 25.20 1.18 -14.41
C LYS A 171 24.85 1.42 -12.94
N ASP A 172 24.89 0.36 -12.14
CA ASP A 172 24.43 0.31 -10.76
C ASP A 172 25.56 0.01 -9.77
N LYS A 173 25.41 0.47 -8.52
CA LYS A 173 26.32 0.15 -7.40
C LYS A 173 26.39 -1.36 -7.07
N SER A 174 25.47 -2.16 -7.59
CA SER A 174 25.48 -3.62 -7.50
C SER A 174 26.48 -4.29 -8.46
N GLU A 175 26.97 -3.55 -9.46
CA GLU A 175 27.70 -4.02 -10.64
C GLU A 175 26.99 -5.16 -11.40
N THR A 176 25.65 -5.20 -11.41
CA THR A 176 24.90 -6.28 -12.07
C THR A 176 24.61 -6.03 -13.55
N GLN A 177 24.57 -4.77 -13.99
CA GLN A 177 24.33 -4.39 -15.39
C GLN A 177 25.45 -3.47 -15.92
N VAL A 178 25.86 -3.71 -17.16
CA VAL A 178 26.82 -2.90 -17.93
C VAL A 178 26.05 -2.05 -18.95
N GLU A 179 26.52 -0.84 -19.19
CA GLU A 179 25.95 0.16 -20.08
C GLU A 179 27.04 0.73 -21.02
N CYS A 180 26.79 0.73 -22.31
CA CYS A 180 27.68 1.26 -23.36
C CYS A 180 26.94 2.39 -24.09
N LYS A 181 27.58 3.56 -24.27
CA LYS A 181 26.97 4.72 -24.96
C LYS A 181 27.70 5.03 -26.27
N LEU A 182 26.98 5.04 -27.37
CA LEU A 182 27.49 5.34 -28.71
C LEU A 182 26.66 6.45 -29.33
N THR A 183 27.29 7.48 -29.85
CA THR A 183 26.61 8.43 -30.74
C THR A 183 26.47 7.78 -32.11
N ILE A 184 25.25 7.73 -32.66
CA ILE A 184 24.97 7.12 -33.97
C ILE A 184 24.42 8.15 -34.95
N GLU A 185 24.84 8.01 -36.21
CA GLU A 185 24.17 8.65 -37.34
C GLU A 185 22.99 7.77 -37.77
N PRO A 186 21.91 8.34 -38.36
CA PRO A 186 20.75 7.57 -38.79
C PRO A 186 21.12 6.57 -39.90
N LEU A 187 21.17 5.28 -39.54
CA LEU A 187 21.47 4.14 -40.39
C LEU A 187 20.54 2.98 -40.02
N THR A 188 19.91 2.36 -41.02
CA THR A 188 18.86 1.35 -40.84
C THR A 188 19.30 0.14 -40.01
N THR A 189 20.54 -0.33 -40.18
CA THR A 189 21.11 -1.48 -39.47
C THR A 189 22.55 -1.23 -39.06
N LEU A 190 22.92 -1.65 -37.85
CA LEU A 190 24.23 -1.46 -37.23
C LEU A 190 24.83 -2.81 -36.80
N THR A 191 26.04 -3.11 -37.25
CA THR A 191 26.86 -4.21 -36.72
C THR A 191 27.64 -3.72 -35.49
N LEU A 192 27.43 -4.34 -34.34
CA LEU A 192 28.10 -4.02 -33.08
C LEU A 192 28.87 -5.23 -32.54
N SER A 193 30.16 -5.08 -32.28
CA SER A 193 31.00 -6.09 -31.66
C SER A 193 31.35 -5.69 -30.23
N LEU A 194 30.85 -6.45 -29.25
CA LEU A 194 31.17 -6.32 -27.84
C LEU A 194 32.39 -7.18 -27.52
N ASN A 195 33.50 -6.55 -27.12
CA ASN A 195 34.68 -7.24 -26.61
C ASN A 195 34.73 -7.16 -25.09
N MET A 196 35.20 -8.24 -24.45
CA MET A 196 35.51 -8.31 -23.03
C MET A 196 36.98 -8.70 -22.87
N THR A 197 37.71 -7.94 -22.06
CA THR A 197 39.10 -8.25 -21.68
C THR A 197 39.18 -8.50 -20.18
N ASP A 198 39.75 -9.65 -19.80
CA ASP A 198 40.04 -10.06 -18.42
C ASP A 198 41.37 -10.83 -18.35
N ASP A 199 41.73 -11.38 -17.19
CA ASP A 199 42.98 -12.14 -17.02
C ASP A 199 43.06 -13.41 -17.89
N GLY A 200 41.92 -13.90 -18.41
CA GLY A 200 41.84 -14.97 -19.39
C GLY A 200 42.06 -14.52 -20.84
N GLY A 201 42.37 -13.23 -21.07
CA GLY A 201 42.53 -12.63 -22.40
C GLY A 201 41.25 -11.97 -22.93
N GLU A 202 41.13 -11.90 -24.25
CA GLU A 202 40.04 -11.23 -24.95
C GLU A 202 38.99 -12.22 -25.47
N GLN A 203 37.71 -11.86 -25.38
CA GLN A 203 36.57 -12.50 -26.04
C GLN A 203 35.75 -11.44 -26.79
N GLY A 204 35.05 -11.82 -27.86
CA GLY A 204 34.15 -10.93 -28.59
C GLY A 204 32.85 -11.61 -29.01
N LEU A 205 31.75 -10.86 -29.01
CA LEU A 205 30.45 -11.23 -29.58
C LEU A 205 29.98 -10.14 -30.55
N THR A 206 29.35 -10.54 -31.66
CA THR A 206 28.82 -9.59 -32.67
C THR A 206 27.30 -9.68 -32.75
N PHE A 207 26.65 -8.51 -32.80
CA PHE A 207 25.21 -8.31 -32.80
C PHE A 207 24.80 -7.44 -33.99
N ASN A 208 23.70 -7.80 -34.65
CA ASN A 208 23.09 -6.99 -35.70
C ASN A 208 21.86 -6.27 -35.11
N VAL A 209 21.91 -4.94 -35.02
CA VAL A 209 20.84 -4.14 -34.40
C VAL A 209 20.14 -3.28 -35.48
N SER A 210 18.82 -3.36 -35.54
CA SER A 210 18.00 -2.49 -36.40
C SER A 210 17.69 -1.19 -35.65
N GLN A 211 18.08 -0.04 -36.19
CA GLN A 211 17.79 1.25 -35.54
C GLN A 211 16.27 1.48 -35.43
N GLN A 212 15.50 1.03 -36.41
CA GLN A 212 14.03 1.15 -36.43
C GLN A 212 13.35 0.26 -35.37
N GLU A 213 13.96 -0.84 -34.95
CA GLU A 213 13.40 -1.73 -33.92
C GLU A 213 13.91 -1.35 -32.51
N SER A 214 15.03 -0.64 -32.42
CA SER A 214 15.60 -0.12 -31.16
C SER A 214 15.17 1.31 -30.79
N ILE A 215 14.51 2.07 -31.67
CA ILE A 215 14.19 3.48 -31.40
C ILE A 215 13.14 3.65 -30.29
N MET A 216 13.52 4.36 -29.22
CA MET A 216 12.65 4.72 -28.12
C MET A 216 12.30 6.20 -28.21
N MET A 217 11.00 6.48 -28.26
CA MET A 217 10.49 7.85 -28.29
C MET A 217 10.60 8.51 -26.93
N ASP A 218 10.97 9.78 -26.93
CA ASP A 218 11.03 10.60 -25.73
C ASP A 218 9.66 10.74 -25.04
N ALA A 219 9.71 10.96 -23.73
CA ALA A 219 8.52 11.21 -22.91
C ALA A 219 7.74 12.41 -23.44
N LEU A 220 6.41 12.37 -23.28
CA LEU A 220 5.53 13.46 -23.73
C LEU A 220 5.63 14.63 -22.74
N THR A 221 6.34 15.68 -23.15
CA THR A 221 6.56 16.90 -22.36
C THR A 221 5.65 18.04 -22.80
N GLU A 222 5.58 18.31 -24.11
CA GLU A 222 4.73 19.35 -24.70
C GLU A 222 3.37 18.80 -25.11
N TRP A 223 2.33 19.18 -24.37
CA TRP A 223 0.93 18.82 -24.61
C TRP A 223 0.01 20.01 -24.33
N MET A 224 -1.19 20.00 -24.94
CA MET A 224 -2.22 21.02 -24.71
C MET A 224 -3.61 20.37 -24.65
N ARG A 225 -4.49 20.90 -23.79
CA ARG A 225 -5.90 20.49 -23.74
C ARG A 225 -6.67 21.27 -24.81
N LEU A 226 -7.12 20.59 -25.87
CA LEU A 226 -7.83 21.23 -26.98
C LEU A 226 -9.33 21.44 -26.68
N ASN A 227 -10.01 20.37 -26.29
CA ASN A 227 -11.45 20.36 -26.04
C ASN A 227 -11.76 19.54 -24.80
N HIS A 228 -12.83 19.95 -24.11
CA HIS A 228 -13.24 19.40 -22.83
C HIS A 228 -14.76 19.51 -22.69
N THR A 229 -15.43 18.38 -22.43
CA THR A 229 -16.88 18.31 -22.27
C THR A 229 -17.25 17.46 -21.05
N SER A 230 -18.54 17.22 -20.84
CA SER A 230 -19.03 16.32 -19.78
C SER A 230 -18.78 14.84 -20.06
N ASN A 231 -18.58 14.44 -21.32
CA ASN A 231 -18.37 13.04 -21.72
C ASN A 231 -17.15 12.82 -22.63
N SER A 232 -16.30 13.83 -22.83
CA SER A 232 -15.10 13.72 -23.67
C SER A 232 -13.98 14.69 -23.29
N ILE A 233 -12.76 14.34 -23.70
CA ILE A 233 -11.58 15.19 -23.65
C ILE A 233 -10.71 14.94 -24.90
N CYS A 234 -10.10 16.00 -25.42
CA CYS A 234 -9.06 15.91 -26.45
C CYS A 234 -7.76 16.56 -25.97
N LEU A 235 -6.66 15.81 -26.07
CA LEU A 235 -5.30 16.27 -25.85
C LEU A 235 -4.57 16.34 -27.19
N SER A 236 -3.82 17.40 -27.42
CA SER A 236 -2.82 17.47 -28.49
C SER A 236 -1.42 17.29 -27.92
N PHE A 237 -0.58 16.58 -28.68
CA PHE A 237 0.82 16.38 -28.40
C PHE A 237 1.64 16.87 -29.59
N LYS A 238 2.67 17.68 -29.33
CA LYS A 238 3.57 18.16 -30.37
C LYS A 238 4.57 17.06 -30.72
N ASN A 239 4.81 16.87 -32.01
CA ASN A 239 5.60 15.75 -32.53
C ASN A 239 6.68 16.26 -33.50
N GLU A 240 7.75 16.83 -32.94
CA GLU A 240 8.87 17.41 -33.70
C GLU A 240 9.70 16.37 -34.47
N LEU A 241 9.55 15.09 -34.12
CA LEU A 241 10.48 14.01 -34.48
C LEU A 241 10.04 13.22 -35.73
N GLN A 242 8.79 13.38 -36.18
CA GLN A 242 8.22 12.58 -37.27
C GLN A 242 8.91 12.86 -38.62
N SER A 243 9.36 14.10 -38.85
CA SER A 243 10.04 14.53 -40.07
C SER A 243 11.50 14.07 -40.19
N GLU A 244 12.18 13.78 -39.07
CA GLU A 244 13.62 13.44 -39.09
C GLU A 244 13.87 11.93 -39.27
N TYR A 245 13.01 11.08 -38.70
CA TYR A 245 13.25 9.64 -38.59
C TYR A 245 12.42 8.77 -39.56
N ASN A 246 11.66 9.37 -40.47
CA ASN A 246 10.74 8.66 -41.40
C ASN A 246 9.79 7.67 -40.67
N VAL A 247 9.25 8.09 -39.53
CA VAL A 247 8.34 7.27 -38.72
C VAL A 247 6.94 7.30 -39.34
N ASN A 248 6.72 6.38 -40.29
CA ASN A 248 5.54 6.33 -41.14
C ASN A 248 4.20 6.16 -40.38
N ALA A 249 4.22 5.63 -39.15
CA ALA A 249 3.07 5.59 -38.25
C ALA A 249 3.55 5.49 -36.80
N ILE A 250 3.00 6.33 -35.90
CA ILE A 250 3.20 6.18 -34.46
C ILE A 250 2.10 5.28 -33.90
N GLU A 251 2.50 4.22 -33.20
CA GLU A 251 1.56 3.43 -32.40
C GLU A 251 1.43 4.06 -31.02
N TRP A 252 0.20 4.31 -30.60
CA TRP A 252 -0.14 4.86 -29.29
C TRP A 252 -0.88 3.82 -28.45
N SER A 253 -0.59 3.78 -27.16
CA SER A 253 -1.32 3.02 -26.15
C SER A 253 -1.89 4.02 -25.15
N VAL A 254 -3.21 4.05 -25.02
CA VAL A 254 -3.96 4.96 -24.14
C VAL A 254 -4.78 4.13 -23.18
N TYR A 255 -4.43 4.21 -21.89
CA TYR A 255 -5.24 3.65 -20.81
C TYR A 255 -5.92 4.80 -20.06
N LEU A 256 -7.22 4.66 -19.85
CA LEU A 256 -8.03 5.51 -18.99
C LEU A 256 -8.37 4.73 -17.72
N THR A 257 -8.00 5.27 -16.56
CA THR A 257 -8.29 4.70 -15.25
C THR A 257 -9.32 5.57 -14.53
N ASP A 258 -10.46 4.98 -14.18
CA ASP A 258 -11.34 5.48 -13.11
C ASP A 258 -11.05 4.72 -11.79
N HIS A 259 -11.66 5.10 -10.67
CA HIS A 259 -11.34 4.47 -9.37
C HIS A 259 -11.66 2.96 -9.27
N ASN A 260 -12.44 2.39 -10.20
CA ASN A 260 -12.88 1.00 -10.22
C ASN A 260 -12.61 0.26 -11.54
N HIS A 261 -12.34 0.97 -12.65
CA HIS A 261 -12.19 0.39 -13.99
C HIS A 261 -10.97 0.93 -14.76
N THR A 262 -10.39 0.07 -15.61
CA THR A 262 -9.43 0.46 -16.64
C THR A 262 -10.03 0.22 -18.02
N PHE A 263 -10.09 1.28 -18.82
CA PHE A 263 -10.58 1.24 -20.21
C PHE A 263 -9.42 1.50 -21.18
N GLN A 264 -9.35 0.70 -22.25
CA GLN A 264 -8.43 0.95 -23.36
C GLN A 264 -9.17 1.70 -24.47
N SER A 265 -9.01 3.02 -24.52
CA SER A 265 -9.62 3.86 -25.56
C SER A 265 -8.77 3.83 -26.84
N ILE A 266 -9.35 3.38 -27.97
CA ILE A 266 -8.68 3.36 -29.27
C ILE A 266 -9.49 4.20 -30.26
N ASN A 267 -9.14 5.48 -30.38
CA ASN A 267 -9.62 6.39 -31.42
C ASN A 267 -8.61 7.53 -31.59
N ASN A 268 -7.58 7.31 -32.40
CA ASN A 268 -6.53 8.29 -32.69
C ASN A 268 -6.76 8.89 -34.08
N THR A 269 -6.61 10.20 -34.20
CA THR A 269 -6.65 10.92 -35.50
C THR A 269 -5.39 11.76 -35.62
N SER A 270 -4.39 11.23 -36.32
CA SER A 270 -3.14 11.95 -36.64
C SER A 270 -3.40 12.87 -37.83
N GLU A 271 -3.44 14.18 -37.58
CA GLU A 271 -3.65 15.18 -38.63
C GLU A 271 -2.31 15.58 -39.25
N TYR A 272 -1.87 14.77 -40.23
CA TYR A 272 -0.53 14.74 -40.84
C TYR A 272 0.05 16.08 -41.31
N GLU A 273 -0.75 17.14 -41.47
CA GLU A 273 -0.30 18.44 -41.99
C GLU A 273 0.34 19.36 -40.92
N THR A 274 0.29 19.00 -39.63
CA THR A 274 0.55 19.96 -38.53
C THR A 274 1.70 19.60 -37.56
N ASN A 275 2.30 18.42 -37.66
CA ASN A 275 3.20 17.85 -36.63
C ASN A 275 2.56 17.80 -35.22
N VAL A 276 1.23 17.65 -35.14
CA VAL A 276 0.47 17.52 -33.90
C VAL A 276 -0.38 16.25 -33.95
N ASP A 277 -0.16 15.35 -32.99
CA ASP A 277 -0.99 14.19 -32.77
C ASP A 277 -2.14 14.55 -31.81
N ILE A 278 -3.38 14.23 -32.19
CA ILE A 278 -4.57 14.48 -31.37
C ILE A 278 -5.14 13.15 -30.88
N ILE A 279 -5.27 13.04 -29.56
CA ILE A 279 -5.88 11.91 -28.86
C ILE A 279 -7.16 12.41 -28.21
N CYS A 280 -8.30 11.90 -28.67
CA CYS A 280 -9.61 12.20 -28.12
C CYS A 280 -10.24 10.95 -27.51
N VAL A 281 -10.71 11.06 -26.27
CA VAL A 281 -11.50 10.01 -25.61
C VAL A 281 -12.92 10.53 -25.44
N TRP A 282 -13.88 9.70 -25.85
CA TRP A 282 -15.30 10.00 -25.92
C TRP A 282 -16.07 9.00 -25.04
N GLU A 283 -17.37 9.24 -24.85
CA GLU A 283 -18.27 8.34 -24.12
C GLU A 283 -17.84 8.07 -22.66
N LEU A 284 -17.17 9.04 -22.03
CA LEU A 284 -16.83 9.00 -20.61
C LEU A 284 -18.12 8.91 -19.77
N LEU A 285 -18.18 7.90 -18.89
CA LEU A 285 -19.40 7.46 -18.19
C LEU A 285 -20.00 8.50 -17.24
N TYR A 286 -19.14 9.28 -16.59
CA TYR A 286 -19.50 10.19 -15.50
C TYR A 286 -19.02 11.63 -15.80
N PRO A 287 -19.95 12.61 -15.92
CA PRO A 287 -19.65 14.04 -15.84
C PRO A 287 -19.16 14.48 -14.46
N HIS A 288 -18.46 15.61 -14.38
CA HIS A 288 -17.84 16.13 -13.14
C HIS A 288 -17.03 15.08 -12.36
N TYR A 289 -16.32 14.20 -13.07
CA TYR A 289 -15.61 13.08 -12.47
C TYR A 289 -14.13 13.05 -12.87
N SER A 290 -13.27 12.66 -11.93
CA SER A 290 -11.82 12.66 -12.09
C SER A 290 -11.31 11.32 -12.65
N TYR A 291 -10.69 11.37 -13.83
CA TYR A 291 -10.05 10.25 -14.50
C TYR A 291 -8.53 10.47 -14.58
N THR A 292 -7.78 9.40 -14.79
CA THR A 292 -6.33 9.46 -15.04
C THR A 292 -5.96 8.72 -16.31
N PHE A 293 -5.18 9.39 -17.18
CA PHE A 293 -4.56 8.78 -18.34
C PHE A 293 -3.21 8.15 -17.98
N ASP A 294 -2.87 7.04 -18.65
CA ASP A 294 -1.51 6.57 -18.89
C ASP A 294 -1.33 6.39 -20.41
N ILE A 295 -0.54 7.28 -21.02
CA ILE A 295 -0.30 7.33 -22.47
C ILE A 295 1.16 6.96 -22.76
N LYS A 296 1.34 6.07 -23.73
CA LYS A 296 2.65 5.64 -24.26
C LYS A 296 2.62 5.67 -25.79
N ARG A 297 3.77 5.91 -26.42
CA ARG A 297 3.95 5.88 -27.88
C ARG A 297 5.16 5.05 -28.30
N ARG A 298 5.18 4.55 -29.54
CA ARG A 298 6.34 3.88 -30.16
C ARG A 298 6.34 4.03 -31.68
N ALA A 299 7.51 3.90 -32.29
CA ALA A 299 7.71 4.12 -33.74
C ALA A 299 7.17 3.02 -34.66
N ASN A 300 6.88 1.83 -34.12
CA ASN A 300 6.29 0.67 -34.83
C ASN A 300 6.04 -0.47 -33.83
N SER A 301 5.42 -1.56 -34.31
CA SER A 301 5.01 -2.71 -33.51
C SER A 301 6.12 -3.48 -32.78
N LYS A 302 7.39 -3.31 -33.17
CA LYS A 302 8.55 -3.93 -32.51
C LYS A 302 9.31 -2.96 -31.60
N ALA A 303 9.21 -1.66 -31.85
CA ALA A 303 9.92 -0.64 -31.09
C ALA A 303 9.54 -0.65 -29.59
N PRO A 304 10.46 -0.29 -28.68
CA PRO A 304 10.14 -0.08 -27.28
C PRO A 304 9.12 1.04 -27.09
N TRP A 305 8.27 0.92 -26.06
CA TRP A 305 7.36 1.98 -25.65
C TRP A 305 8.13 3.13 -24.99
N SER A 306 7.68 4.36 -25.25
CA SER A 306 8.10 5.56 -24.51
C SER A 306 7.84 5.40 -23.00
N PRO A 307 8.46 6.26 -22.16
CA PRO A 307 8.02 6.42 -20.78
C PRO A 307 6.52 6.79 -20.71
N SER A 308 5.85 6.39 -19.64
CA SER A 308 4.47 6.77 -19.35
C SER A 308 4.31 8.28 -19.22
N PHE A 309 3.36 8.85 -19.95
CA PHE A 309 2.76 10.13 -19.64
C PHE A 309 1.50 9.89 -18.80
N VAL A 310 1.54 10.30 -17.54
CA VAL A 310 0.41 10.17 -16.61
C VAL A 310 -0.18 11.54 -16.33
N HIS A 311 -1.47 11.72 -16.59
CA HIS A 311 -2.17 12.98 -16.36
C HIS A 311 -3.61 12.78 -15.88
N SER A 312 -3.96 13.44 -14.77
CA SER A 312 -5.32 13.41 -14.22
C SER A 312 -6.13 14.63 -14.66
N PHE A 313 -7.40 14.43 -14.99
CA PHE A 313 -8.34 15.48 -15.37
C PHE A 313 -9.73 15.17 -14.83
N SER A 314 -10.55 16.19 -14.64
CA SER A 314 -11.96 16.03 -14.27
C SER A 314 -12.86 16.48 -15.43
N THR A 315 -13.87 15.70 -15.81
CA THR A 315 -14.84 16.05 -16.86
C THR A 315 -15.65 17.30 -16.49
N ALA A 316 -16.23 17.98 -17.48
CA ALA A 316 -17.12 19.11 -17.22
C ALA A 316 -18.42 18.65 -16.53
N ALA A 317 -19.07 19.57 -15.80
CA ALA A 317 -20.36 19.30 -15.19
C ALA A 317 -21.50 19.22 -16.23
N ALA A 318 -22.56 18.50 -15.88
CA ALA A 318 -23.78 18.31 -16.67
C ALA A 318 -25.02 18.29 -15.75
N LEU A 319 -26.22 18.24 -16.31
CA LEU A 319 -27.43 18.01 -15.50
C LEU A 319 -27.37 16.66 -14.76
N PRO A 320 -27.93 16.52 -13.54
CA PRO A 320 -27.92 15.24 -12.82
C PRO A 320 -28.67 14.15 -13.59
N SER A 321 -28.13 12.92 -13.59
CA SER A 321 -28.56 11.84 -14.49
C SER A 321 -30.02 11.36 -14.33
N GLY A 322 -30.71 11.80 -13.27
CA GLY A 322 -32.12 11.50 -13.05
C GLY A 322 -32.64 12.01 -11.70
N PRO A 323 -33.96 11.88 -11.44
CA PRO A 323 -34.56 12.16 -10.14
C PRO A 323 -34.20 11.08 -9.11
N PRO A 324 -34.40 11.33 -7.80
CA PRO A 324 -34.24 10.31 -6.76
C PRO A 324 -35.32 9.22 -6.86
N LEU A 325 -35.02 8.01 -6.37
CA LEU A 325 -36.01 6.93 -6.33
C LEU A 325 -37.03 7.17 -5.20
N VAL A 326 -38.30 7.17 -5.57
CA VAL A 326 -39.44 7.40 -4.67
C VAL A 326 -40.29 6.13 -4.50
N TRP A 327 -41.06 6.08 -3.41
CA TRP A 327 -42.04 5.04 -3.17
C TRP A 327 -43.46 5.65 -3.15
N PRO A 328 -44.48 5.01 -3.75
CA PRO A 328 -45.85 5.55 -3.76
C PRO A 328 -46.46 5.77 -2.37
N SER A 329 -46.00 5.02 -1.36
CA SER A 329 -46.37 5.12 0.05
C SER A 329 -45.26 5.73 0.93
N GLY A 330 -44.24 6.34 0.30
CA GLY A 330 -43.04 6.91 0.91
C GLY A 330 -43.26 8.29 1.54
N TYR A 331 -44.31 8.45 2.34
CA TYR A 331 -44.65 9.71 3.02
C TYR A 331 -45.28 9.48 4.39
N GLU A 332 -45.13 10.42 5.32
CA GLU A 332 -45.80 10.44 6.62
C GLU A 332 -46.77 11.63 6.69
N LEU A 333 -47.96 11.41 7.27
CA LEU A 333 -48.95 12.44 7.56
C LEU A 333 -48.98 12.72 9.07
N ASN A 334 -48.47 13.89 9.48
CA ASN A 334 -48.65 14.40 10.83
C ASN A 334 -49.81 15.41 10.84
N LEU A 335 -50.99 14.92 11.23
CA LEU A 335 -52.23 15.70 11.23
C LEU A 335 -52.27 16.76 12.34
N ASP A 336 -51.53 16.56 13.44
CA ASP A 336 -51.49 17.46 14.60
C ASP A 336 -50.65 18.72 14.30
N GLU A 337 -49.52 18.55 13.61
CA GLU A 337 -48.69 19.67 13.11
C GLU A 337 -49.20 20.24 11.76
N GLY A 338 -50.03 19.50 11.03
CA GLY A 338 -50.44 19.85 9.68
C GLY A 338 -49.29 19.75 8.67
N THR A 339 -48.42 18.74 8.83
CA THR A 339 -47.22 18.51 8.03
C THR A 339 -47.27 17.17 7.28
N LEU A 340 -46.71 17.18 6.07
CA LEU A 340 -46.55 16.02 5.19
C LEU A 340 -45.04 15.84 4.95
N SER A 341 -44.45 14.81 5.55
CA SER A 341 -43.05 14.45 5.31
C SER A 341 -42.99 13.48 4.13
N VAL A 342 -42.10 13.72 3.17
CA VAL A 342 -41.97 12.93 1.94
C VAL A 342 -40.53 12.42 1.86
N TYR A 343 -40.35 11.14 1.53
CA TYR A 343 -39.07 10.43 1.65
C TYR A 343 -38.64 9.78 0.34
N TRP A 344 -37.33 9.74 0.11
CA TRP A 344 -36.73 9.12 -1.08
C TRP A 344 -35.36 8.50 -0.78
N GLN A 345 -34.94 7.58 -1.64
CA GLN A 345 -33.54 7.14 -1.70
C GLN A 345 -32.74 8.21 -2.47
N GLN A 346 -31.60 8.62 -1.92
CA GLN A 346 -30.78 9.67 -2.53
C GLN A 346 -30.20 9.18 -3.85
N LEU A 347 -30.04 10.10 -4.80
CA LEU A 347 -29.28 9.86 -6.01
C LEU A 347 -27.81 9.61 -5.66
N ASP A 348 -27.23 8.61 -6.31
CA ASP A 348 -25.82 8.22 -6.29
C ASP A 348 -24.90 9.42 -6.60
N GLU A 349 -23.79 9.58 -5.88
CA GLU A 349 -22.84 10.70 -6.05
C GLU A 349 -22.28 10.75 -7.47
N LEU A 350 -22.02 9.59 -8.08
CA LEU A 350 -21.60 9.44 -9.48
C LEU A 350 -22.66 9.89 -10.51
N LYS A 351 -23.85 10.31 -10.06
CA LYS A 351 -24.97 10.79 -10.89
C LYS A 351 -25.38 12.24 -10.53
N HIS A 352 -24.68 12.87 -9.58
CA HIS A 352 -24.87 14.29 -9.25
C HIS A 352 -24.37 15.20 -10.38
N ASN A 353 -23.36 14.74 -11.14
CA ASN A 353 -22.83 15.35 -12.36
C ASN A 353 -22.33 16.80 -12.24
N GLY A 354 -22.16 17.32 -11.02
CA GLY A 354 -21.80 18.71 -10.75
C GLY A 354 -21.82 19.05 -9.26
N GLU A 355 -21.33 20.23 -8.92
CA GLU A 355 -21.29 20.75 -7.55
C GLU A 355 -22.67 21.23 -7.06
N ASN A 356 -22.78 21.54 -5.76
CA ASN A 356 -23.97 22.14 -5.14
C ASN A 356 -25.24 21.29 -5.30
N PHE A 357 -25.08 19.97 -5.36
CA PHE A 357 -26.18 19.01 -5.55
C PHE A 357 -27.24 19.11 -4.45
N THR A 358 -28.50 19.10 -4.86
CA THR A 358 -29.69 19.23 -4.01
C THR A 358 -30.94 18.69 -4.72
N TYR A 359 -32.11 18.83 -4.10
CA TYR A 359 -33.40 18.43 -4.69
C TYR A 359 -34.33 19.63 -4.88
N ASN A 360 -35.09 19.59 -5.96
CA ASN A 360 -36.12 20.57 -6.29
C ASN A 360 -37.50 19.91 -6.14
N VAL A 361 -38.25 20.30 -5.11
CA VAL A 361 -39.53 19.71 -4.73
C VAL A 361 -40.66 20.70 -5.00
N SER A 362 -41.70 20.27 -5.69
CA SER A 362 -42.87 21.09 -6.03
C SER A 362 -44.18 20.33 -5.81
N VAL A 363 -45.25 21.05 -5.49
CA VAL A 363 -46.55 20.46 -5.13
C VAL A 363 -47.64 20.91 -6.10
N GLN A 364 -48.29 19.95 -6.76
CA GLN A 364 -49.42 20.20 -7.65
C GLN A 364 -50.73 19.62 -7.06
N ASN A 365 -51.86 20.22 -7.42
CA ASN A 365 -53.19 19.66 -7.16
C ASN A 365 -53.49 18.55 -8.19
N ASN A 366 -53.83 17.34 -7.72
CA ASN A 366 -54.19 16.19 -8.55
C ASN A 366 -55.66 16.27 -9.03
N ASN A 367 -56.05 17.40 -9.61
CA ASN A 367 -57.35 17.55 -10.25
C ASN A 367 -57.26 17.00 -11.68
N LYS A 368 -58.05 15.95 -11.98
CA LYS A 368 -58.08 15.24 -13.26
C LYS A 368 -58.20 16.15 -14.49
N ASN A 369 -58.79 17.33 -14.36
CA ASN A 369 -59.03 18.26 -15.47
C ASN A 369 -58.02 19.42 -15.54
N ASN A 370 -57.22 19.68 -14.50
CA ASN A 370 -56.21 20.75 -14.49
C ASN A 370 -55.21 20.59 -13.32
N ARG A 371 -54.01 20.04 -13.61
CA ARG A 371 -52.89 20.02 -12.65
C ARG A 371 -52.33 21.43 -12.49
N SER A 372 -52.38 21.99 -11.28
CA SER A 372 -51.89 23.35 -10.98
C SER A 372 -50.95 23.40 -9.77
N LEU A 373 -49.88 24.21 -9.88
CA LEU A 373 -48.86 24.41 -8.85
C LEU A 373 -49.40 25.19 -7.64
N ILE A 374 -49.22 24.66 -6.44
CA ILE A 374 -49.70 25.26 -5.20
C ILE A 374 -48.65 26.23 -4.65
N LYS A 375 -48.85 27.53 -4.87
CA LYS A 375 -47.86 28.59 -4.57
C LYS A 375 -47.71 28.98 -3.09
N HIS A 376 -48.51 28.44 -2.18
CA HIS A 376 -48.59 28.89 -0.78
C HIS A 376 -48.14 27.86 0.27
N VAL A 377 -47.68 26.68 -0.16
CA VAL A 377 -47.02 25.72 0.75
C VAL A 377 -45.64 26.23 1.16
N LYS A 378 -45.18 25.86 2.36
CA LYS A 378 -43.76 25.96 2.73
C LYS A 378 -43.16 24.56 2.69
N ILE A 379 -42.03 24.41 2.00
CA ILE A 379 -41.28 23.16 1.84
C ILE A 379 -39.91 23.36 2.51
N ASP A 380 -39.55 22.47 3.42
CA ASP A 380 -38.21 22.31 3.99
C ASP A 380 -37.56 21.11 3.28
N ILE A 381 -36.48 21.31 2.52
CA ILE A 381 -35.84 20.27 1.69
C ILE A 381 -34.52 19.83 2.33
N ARG A 382 -34.29 18.51 2.39
CA ARG A 382 -33.07 17.86 2.90
C ARG A 382 -32.69 16.70 1.97
N PRO A 383 -31.50 16.09 2.11
CA PRO A 383 -31.00 15.15 1.09
C PRO A 383 -31.83 13.87 0.89
N SER A 384 -32.56 13.38 1.91
CA SER A 384 -33.45 12.20 1.80
C SER A 384 -34.92 12.46 2.18
N GLN A 385 -35.29 13.71 2.50
CA GLN A 385 -36.67 14.07 2.87
C GLN A 385 -37.04 15.53 2.56
N ALA A 386 -38.33 15.77 2.35
CA ALA A 386 -38.92 17.11 2.36
C ALA A 386 -40.12 17.19 3.30
N ILE A 387 -40.20 18.24 4.13
CA ILE A 387 -41.35 18.50 5.00
C ILE A 387 -42.18 19.62 4.39
N ILE A 388 -43.40 19.26 3.99
CA ILE A 388 -44.38 20.14 3.34
C ILE A 388 -45.39 20.59 4.40
N SER A 389 -45.60 21.90 4.49
CA SER A 389 -46.48 22.54 5.48
C SER A 389 -47.38 23.58 4.83
N LYS A 390 -48.48 23.95 5.51
CA LYS A 390 -49.58 24.79 4.98
C LYS A 390 -50.37 24.15 3.83
N LEU A 391 -50.43 22.82 3.78
CA LEU A 391 -51.24 22.03 2.86
C LEU A 391 -52.61 21.71 3.49
N ASN A 392 -53.68 21.55 2.70
CA ASN A 392 -55.00 21.20 3.26
C ASN A 392 -55.11 19.68 3.51
N MET A 393 -54.67 19.25 4.69
CA MET A 393 -54.71 17.83 5.10
C MET A 393 -56.13 17.27 5.30
N LYS A 394 -57.19 18.10 5.27
CA LYS A 394 -58.57 17.65 5.49
C LYS A 394 -59.28 17.17 4.22
N SER A 395 -58.86 17.66 3.06
CA SER A 395 -59.49 17.32 1.77
C SER A 395 -58.62 17.75 0.59
N GLY A 396 -58.11 16.79 -0.16
CA GLY A 396 -57.28 17.04 -1.33
C GLY A 396 -56.68 15.77 -1.91
N SER A 397 -56.21 15.85 -3.14
CA SER A 397 -55.29 14.89 -3.73
C SER A 397 -54.16 15.69 -4.36
N TYR A 398 -52.93 15.28 -4.13
CA TYR A 398 -51.73 16.06 -4.42
C TYR A 398 -50.71 15.23 -5.16
N ILE A 399 -49.92 15.89 -6.01
CA ILE A 399 -48.77 15.29 -6.68
C ILE A 399 -47.54 16.03 -6.18
N ILE A 400 -46.66 15.31 -5.51
CA ILE A 400 -45.36 15.80 -5.07
C ILE A 400 -44.37 15.43 -6.18
N ILE A 401 -43.81 16.44 -6.84
CA ILE A 401 -42.89 16.27 -7.97
C ILE A 401 -41.49 16.62 -7.48
N ILE A 402 -40.59 15.64 -7.54
CA ILE A 402 -39.21 15.71 -7.05
C ILE A 402 -38.26 15.58 -8.23
N ARG A 403 -37.34 16.54 -8.37
CA ARG A 403 -36.22 16.49 -9.31
C ARG A 403 -34.90 16.62 -8.55
N SER A 404 -33.84 16.11 -9.14
CA SER A 404 -32.47 16.40 -8.69
C SER A 404 -32.01 17.72 -9.30
N GLN A 405 -31.10 18.44 -8.63
CA GLN A 405 -30.58 19.73 -9.11
C GLN A 405 -29.10 19.88 -8.71
N ASN A 406 -28.31 20.53 -9.56
CA ASN A 406 -26.93 20.96 -9.27
C ASN A 406 -26.72 22.41 -9.76
N GLU A 407 -25.47 22.83 -9.95
CA GLU A 407 -25.08 24.14 -10.47
C GLU A 407 -25.43 24.34 -11.95
N ILE A 408 -25.40 23.28 -12.77
CA ILE A 408 -25.79 23.32 -14.19
C ILE A 408 -27.31 23.43 -14.36
N GLY A 409 -28.08 22.78 -13.49
CA GLY A 409 -29.54 22.90 -13.50
C GLY A 409 -30.27 21.71 -12.89
N VAL A 410 -31.49 21.48 -13.37
CA VAL A 410 -32.45 20.51 -12.82
C VAL A 410 -32.57 19.30 -13.74
N SER A 411 -32.64 18.08 -13.19
CA SER A 411 -32.79 16.84 -13.95
C SER A 411 -34.02 16.87 -14.87
N GLU A 412 -33.87 16.42 -16.12
CA GLU A 412 -34.95 16.42 -17.13
C GLU A 412 -36.19 15.66 -16.62
N ASN A 413 -35.94 14.45 -16.11
CA ASN A 413 -36.95 13.58 -15.53
C ASN A 413 -37.25 13.94 -14.06
N SER A 414 -38.46 13.62 -13.63
CA SER A 414 -38.96 13.85 -12.26
C SER A 414 -39.68 12.63 -11.70
N SER A 415 -39.49 12.40 -10.41
CA SER A 415 -40.24 11.40 -9.64
C SER A 415 -41.54 12.03 -9.10
N GLU A 416 -42.68 11.35 -9.28
CA GLU A 416 -43.98 11.78 -8.75
C GLU A 416 -44.45 10.85 -7.61
N ILE A 417 -44.91 11.44 -6.49
CA ILE A 417 -45.65 10.74 -5.44
C ILE A 417 -47.06 11.32 -5.38
N VAL A 418 -48.09 10.46 -5.48
CA VAL A 418 -49.49 10.87 -5.36
C VAL A 418 -49.97 10.65 -3.93
N VAL A 419 -50.39 11.74 -3.26
CA VAL A 419 -50.86 11.74 -1.88
C VAL A 419 -52.35 12.05 -1.87
N GLU A 420 -53.17 11.07 -1.51
CA GLU A 420 -54.63 11.21 -1.40
C GLU A 420 -55.03 11.43 0.07
N MET A 421 -55.57 12.60 0.39
CA MET A 421 -56.01 12.93 1.76
C MET A 421 -57.35 12.25 2.06
N SER A 422 -57.27 10.99 2.45
CA SER A 422 -58.36 10.27 3.11
C SER A 422 -58.82 11.04 4.37
N PRO A 423 -60.13 11.08 4.69
CA PRO A 423 -60.59 11.61 5.99
C PRO A 423 -60.15 10.73 7.18
N GLU A 424 -59.71 9.49 6.92
CA GLU A 424 -59.30 8.52 7.94
C GLU A 424 -58.02 7.77 7.49
N PRO A 425 -56.88 8.47 7.30
CA PRO A 425 -55.68 7.86 6.72
C PRO A 425 -55.09 6.79 7.64
N TYR A 426 -55.26 6.95 8.96
CA TYR A 426 -54.85 6.00 10.00
C TYR A 426 -55.48 4.60 9.82
N LYS A 427 -56.63 4.46 9.14
CA LYS A 427 -57.23 3.15 8.86
C LYS A 427 -56.44 2.34 7.82
N LEU A 428 -55.69 3.04 6.97
CA LEU A 428 -54.85 2.47 5.92
C LEU A 428 -53.40 2.24 6.36
N MET A 429 -52.98 2.76 7.51
CA MET A 429 -51.62 2.60 8.02
C MET A 429 -51.48 1.28 8.81
N PRO A 430 -50.32 0.61 8.76
CA PRO A 430 -49.97 -0.44 9.71
C PRO A 430 -50.07 0.06 11.15
N ARG A 431 -50.59 -0.79 12.04
CA ARG A 431 -50.76 -0.47 13.47
C ARG A 431 -49.64 -1.12 14.28
N ASN A 432 -49.43 -0.64 15.50
CA ASN A 432 -48.52 -1.24 16.49
C ASN A 432 -47.14 -1.65 15.92
N VAL A 433 -46.50 -0.76 15.14
CA VAL A 433 -45.15 -1.00 14.60
C VAL A 433 -44.14 -0.97 15.75
N THR A 434 -43.60 -2.14 16.10
CA THR A 434 -42.69 -2.35 17.24
C THR A 434 -41.46 -3.15 16.84
N LEU A 435 -40.34 -2.87 17.50
CA LEU A 435 -39.08 -3.59 17.32
C LEU A 435 -38.90 -4.56 18.49
N THR A 436 -38.84 -5.86 18.17
CA THR A 436 -38.38 -6.93 19.08
C THR A 436 -36.90 -7.21 18.77
N GLU A 437 -36.16 -7.85 19.69
CA GLU A 437 -34.69 -8.07 19.65
C GLU A 437 -34.04 -8.13 18.25
N LYS A 438 -34.59 -8.95 17.34
CA LYS A 438 -34.17 -9.05 15.93
C LYS A 438 -35.33 -9.11 14.94
N LEU A 439 -36.51 -8.58 15.31
CA LEU A 439 -37.74 -8.70 14.51
C LEU A 439 -38.61 -7.44 14.60
N LEU A 440 -38.80 -6.75 13.47
CA LEU A 440 -39.81 -5.71 13.33
C LEU A 440 -41.18 -6.40 13.15
N VAL A 441 -42.15 -6.02 13.96
CA VAL A 441 -43.51 -6.58 13.95
C VAL A 441 -44.50 -5.43 13.83
N TRP A 442 -45.61 -5.67 13.14
CA TRP A 442 -46.74 -4.76 13.08
C TRP A 442 -48.06 -5.53 13.18
N ALA A 443 -49.15 -4.80 13.38
CA ALA A 443 -50.51 -5.30 13.22
C ALA A 443 -51.09 -4.77 11.91
N GLU A 444 -51.96 -5.57 11.28
CA GLU A 444 -52.63 -5.19 10.03
C GLU A 444 -53.37 -3.84 10.15
N PRO A 445 -53.49 -3.06 9.07
CA PRO A 445 -54.35 -1.87 9.01
C PRO A 445 -55.80 -2.17 9.45
N GLN A 446 -56.58 -1.13 9.78
CA GLN A 446 -58.01 -1.33 10.09
C GLN A 446 -58.83 -1.64 8.82
N ARG A 447 -58.36 -1.19 7.66
CA ARG A 447 -58.98 -1.38 6.35
C ARG A 447 -58.04 -2.22 5.49
N THR A 448 -58.44 -3.46 5.16
CA THR A 448 -57.61 -4.44 4.42
C THR A 448 -58.14 -4.77 3.03
N ASP A 449 -59.27 -4.19 2.59
CA ASP A 449 -59.69 -4.26 1.20
C ASP A 449 -58.61 -3.72 0.26
N GLN A 450 -58.35 -4.46 -0.82
CA GLN A 450 -57.33 -4.15 -1.83
C GLN A 450 -55.89 -4.05 -1.30
N LEU A 451 -55.59 -4.48 -0.07
CA LEU A 451 -54.21 -4.58 0.45
C LEU A 451 -53.40 -5.59 -0.40
N GLN A 452 -52.28 -5.15 -0.97
CA GLN A 452 -51.44 -5.97 -1.84
C GLN A 452 -50.13 -6.39 -1.18
N SER A 453 -49.49 -5.48 -0.46
CA SER A 453 -48.20 -5.67 0.19
C SER A 453 -47.96 -4.63 1.29
N TYR A 454 -46.91 -4.82 2.07
CA TYR A 454 -46.29 -3.78 2.90
C TYR A 454 -44.97 -3.34 2.26
N THR A 455 -44.52 -2.13 2.57
CA THR A 455 -43.12 -1.73 2.39
C THR A 455 -42.53 -1.42 3.75
N VAL A 456 -41.43 -2.08 4.10
CA VAL A 456 -40.63 -1.76 5.27
C VAL A 456 -39.54 -0.78 4.85
N PHE A 457 -39.34 0.29 5.61
CA PHE A 457 -38.29 1.28 5.40
C PHE A 457 -37.37 1.33 6.61
N TRP A 458 -36.09 1.65 6.40
CA TRP A 458 -35.17 1.94 7.48
C TRP A 458 -34.13 2.98 7.10
N CYS A 459 -33.66 3.71 8.12
CA CYS A 459 -32.63 4.73 8.01
C CYS A 459 -31.73 4.70 9.25
N LYS A 460 -30.44 5.01 9.09
CA LYS A 460 -29.53 5.08 10.24
C LYS A 460 -29.95 6.23 11.17
N LEU A 461 -29.86 6.04 12.48
CA LEU A 461 -30.11 7.08 13.48
C LEU A 461 -29.21 8.30 13.27
N ASN A 462 -29.76 9.50 13.45
CA ASN A 462 -28.95 10.69 13.66
C ASN A 462 -28.36 10.66 15.08
N GLY A 463 -27.03 10.71 15.21
CA GLY A 463 -26.33 10.68 16.50
C GLY A 463 -26.61 11.85 17.43
N THR A 464 -27.19 12.95 16.93
CA THR A 464 -27.65 14.10 17.75
C THR A 464 -29.14 14.03 18.09
N ASN A 465 -29.91 13.18 17.41
CA ASN A 465 -31.36 13.08 17.61
C ASN A 465 -31.87 11.70 17.20
N HIS A 466 -31.95 10.77 18.16
CA HIS A 466 -32.39 9.40 17.95
C HIS A 466 -33.88 9.23 17.56
N ARG A 467 -34.62 10.33 17.33
CA ARG A 467 -35.99 10.32 16.77
C ARG A 467 -36.01 10.70 15.29
N LYS A 468 -34.85 10.89 14.65
CA LYS A 468 -34.73 11.27 13.23
C LYS A 468 -33.72 10.38 12.50
N CYS A 469 -33.99 10.13 11.23
CA CYS A 469 -32.99 9.62 10.29
C CYS A 469 -31.77 10.55 10.27
N ASN A 470 -30.60 9.97 10.03
CA ASN A 470 -29.47 10.74 9.58
C ASN A 470 -29.73 11.21 8.14
N ASP A 471 -30.00 12.50 7.98
CA ASP A 471 -30.28 13.14 6.69
C ASP A 471 -29.11 13.03 5.69
N THR A 472 -27.89 12.69 6.13
CA THR A 472 -26.73 12.44 5.24
C THR A 472 -26.66 11.02 4.66
N LEU A 473 -27.66 10.17 4.87
CA LEU A 473 -27.69 8.79 4.37
C LEU A 473 -29.00 8.46 3.66
N SER A 474 -28.92 7.53 2.71
CA SER A 474 -30.10 7.03 1.99
C SER A 474 -31.02 6.23 2.90
N ILE A 475 -32.32 6.51 2.76
CA ILE A 475 -33.38 5.63 3.26
C ILE A 475 -33.40 4.38 2.38
N MET A 476 -33.51 3.22 3.02
CA MET A 476 -33.59 1.92 2.38
C MET A 476 -34.99 1.33 2.54
N SER A 477 -35.37 0.42 1.64
CA SER A 477 -36.72 -0.18 1.61
C SER A 477 -36.69 -1.66 1.22
N GLU A 478 -37.66 -2.44 1.68
CA GLU A 478 -37.93 -3.80 1.20
C GLU A 478 -39.44 -4.07 1.15
N GLN A 479 -39.91 -4.75 0.10
CA GLN A 479 -41.33 -5.07 -0.07
C GLN A 479 -41.65 -6.42 0.59
N VAL A 480 -42.70 -6.45 1.40
CA VAL A 480 -43.15 -7.63 2.16
C VAL A 480 -44.55 -8.01 1.70
N VAL A 481 -44.81 -9.30 1.49
CA VAL A 481 -46.14 -9.81 1.11
C VAL A 481 -47.18 -9.51 2.19
N HIS A 482 -48.42 -9.19 1.82
CA HIS A 482 -49.48 -8.79 2.77
C HIS A 482 -49.80 -9.83 3.84
N THR A 483 -49.52 -11.12 3.59
CA THR A 483 -49.69 -12.22 4.57
C THR A 483 -48.62 -12.26 5.67
N LYS A 484 -47.59 -11.42 5.60
CA LYS A 484 -46.55 -11.27 6.64
C LYS A 484 -46.70 -9.93 7.34
N CYS A 485 -46.85 -9.98 8.66
CA CYS A 485 -46.83 -8.81 9.54
C CYS A 485 -45.53 -8.70 10.36
N SER A 486 -44.44 -9.25 9.84
CA SER A 486 -43.12 -9.19 10.47
C SER A 486 -41.99 -9.21 9.43
N PHE A 487 -40.86 -8.62 9.81
CA PHE A 487 -39.67 -8.47 8.97
C PHE A 487 -38.38 -8.60 9.80
N MET A 488 -37.39 -9.30 9.22
CA MET A 488 -36.07 -9.53 9.79
C MET A 488 -35.04 -9.33 8.68
N LYS A 489 -33.92 -8.69 9.02
CA LYS A 489 -32.78 -8.43 8.13
C LYS A 489 -31.48 -8.75 8.87
N GLU A 490 -30.41 -9.09 8.16
CA GLU A 490 -29.09 -9.19 8.76
C GLU A 490 -28.61 -7.81 9.24
N GLY A 491 -27.86 -7.75 10.35
CA GLY A 491 -27.48 -6.48 11.02
C GLY A 491 -28.55 -5.85 11.93
N PHE A 492 -29.67 -6.53 12.19
CA PHE A 492 -30.80 -5.98 12.97
C PHE A 492 -30.50 -5.51 14.41
N GLY A 493 -29.49 -6.09 15.04
CA GLY A 493 -29.31 -6.03 16.50
C GLY A 493 -28.58 -4.79 17.02
N ASP A 494 -27.96 -4.00 16.14
CA ASP A 494 -27.01 -2.95 16.53
C ASP A 494 -27.67 -1.70 17.14
N GLY A 495 -29.01 -1.64 17.15
CA GLY A 495 -29.78 -0.48 17.62
C GLY A 495 -29.59 0.80 16.79
N THR A 496 -28.90 0.72 15.65
CA THR A 496 -28.45 1.89 14.86
C THR A 496 -29.47 2.43 13.85
N PHE A 497 -30.68 1.87 13.75
CA PHE A 497 -31.67 2.20 12.72
C PHE A 497 -33.06 2.56 13.28
N ILE A 498 -33.73 3.53 12.66
CA ILE A 498 -35.18 3.74 12.81
C ILE A 498 -35.89 3.00 11.68
N TRP A 499 -37.00 2.34 12.02
CA TRP A 499 -37.81 1.55 11.09
C TRP A 499 -39.20 2.18 10.87
N ALA A 500 -39.74 2.03 9.67
CA ALA A 500 -41.12 2.36 9.33
C ALA A 500 -41.78 1.24 8.50
N VAL A 501 -43.10 1.18 8.51
CA VAL A 501 -43.88 0.29 7.63
C VAL A 501 -45.02 1.07 6.99
N SER A 502 -45.17 0.98 5.68
CA SER A 502 -46.38 1.40 4.97
C SER A 502 -47.17 0.20 4.46
N ALA A 503 -48.46 0.43 4.17
CA ALA A 503 -49.30 -0.52 3.46
C ALA A 503 -49.58 0.00 2.03
N ASN A 504 -49.50 -0.93 1.07
CA ASN A 504 -49.68 -0.67 -0.35
C ASN A 504 -50.98 -1.30 -0.82
N TYR A 505 -51.85 -0.49 -1.43
CA TYR A 505 -53.17 -0.89 -1.89
C TYR A 505 -53.28 -0.84 -3.41
N GLY A 506 -54.29 -1.53 -3.94
CA GLY A 506 -54.63 -1.48 -5.37
C GLY A 506 -55.03 -0.09 -5.89
N SER A 507 -54.99 0.05 -7.21
CA SER A 507 -55.25 1.29 -7.94
C SER A 507 -56.61 1.91 -7.57
N GLY A 508 -56.58 3.06 -6.89
CA GLY A 508 -57.77 3.83 -6.48
C GLY A 508 -58.14 3.74 -5.00
N SER A 509 -57.37 3.02 -4.17
CA SER A 509 -57.61 2.94 -2.71
C SER A 509 -56.86 3.99 -1.86
N GLY A 510 -55.90 4.69 -2.44
CA GLY A 510 -54.91 5.53 -1.74
C GLY A 510 -53.90 4.71 -0.93
N SER A 511 -52.98 5.40 -0.24
CA SER A 511 -52.19 4.83 0.86
C SER A 511 -52.39 5.68 2.12
N GLY A 512 -52.20 5.07 3.29
CA GLY A 512 -52.10 5.82 4.55
C GLY A 512 -50.77 6.54 4.73
N GLY A 513 -49.78 6.25 3.86
CA GLY A 513 -48.38 6.58 4.09
C GLY A 513 -47.67 5.53 4.95
N MET A 514 -46.46 5.86 5.39
CA MET A 514 -45.66 5.06 6.30
C MET A 514 -45.92 5.42 7.77
N ARG A 515 -45.83 4.41 8.64
CA ARG A 515 -45.84 4.56 10.10
C ARG A 515 -44.46 4.22 10.65
N TRP A 516 -43.74 5.23 11.15
CA TRP A 516 -42.52 5.00 11.93
C TRP A 516 -42.80 4.24 13.22
N MET A 517 -41.85 3.41 13.65
CA MET A 517 -41.82 2.85 15.00
C MET A 517 -41.79 3.99 16.03
N ASN A 518 -42.41 3.79 17.20
CA ASN A 518 -42.30 4.76 18.28
C ASN A 518 -41.05 4.46 19.13
N PRO A 519 -40.00 5.28 19.11
CA PRO A 519 -38.77 5.03 19.88
C PRO A 519 -38.98 5.07 21.41
N LEU A 520 -40.13 5.58 21.89
CA LEU A 520 -40.51 5.54 23.30
C LEU A 520 -40.90 4.12 23.79
N TYR A 521 -41.17 3.18 22.88
CA TYR A 521 -41.44 1.78 23.24
C TYR A 521 -40.19 0.88 23.15
N THR A 522 -39.06 1.42 22.69
CA THR A 522 -37.75 0.78 22.80
C THR A 522 -37.02 1.15 24.11
N GLU A 523 -37.76 1.39 25.19
CA GLU A 523 -37.33 1.04 26.55
C GLU A 523 -37.34 -0.50 26.75
N VAL A 524 -36.85 -1.23 25.74
CA VAL A 524 -36.15 -2.49 26.02
C VAL A 524 -35.00 -2.08 26.92
N HIS A 525 -34.80 -2.82 28.02
CA HIS A 525 -33.58 -2.70 28.80
C HIS A 525 -32.40 -3.13 27.92
N HIS A 526 -31.82 -2.18 27.20
CA HIS A 526 -30.37 -2.10 27.15
C HIS A 526 -29.91 -1.94 28.60
N GLU A 527 -29.72 -3.08 29.28
CA GLU A 527 -28.71 -3.17 30.32
C GLU A 527 -27.44 -2.58 29.71
N TYR A 528 -27.12 -1.36 30.14
CA TYR A 528 -25.93 -0.64 29.73
C TYR A 528 -24.76 -1.48 30.28
N HIS A 529 -24.24 -2.37 29.42
CA HIS A 529 -23.45 -3.53 29.84
C HIS A 529 -22.33 -3.06 30.76
N GLY A 530 -22.21 -3.71 31.93
CA GLY A 530 -21.87 -3.07 33.20
C GLY A 530 -20.56 -2.27 33.30
N GLY A 531 -19.71 -2.28 32.27
CA GLY A 531 -18.39 -1.68 32.19
C GLY A 531 -18.23 -0.30 32.83
N MET A 532 -19.15 0.65 32.68
CA MET A 532 -19.00 1.96 33.35
C MET A 532 -19.25 1.88 34.87
N ILE A 533 -20.26 1.14 35.31
CA ILE A 533 -20.59 0.95 36.73
C ILE A 533 -19.56 0.05 37.41
N ASP A 534 -19.10 -1.00 36.73
CA ASP A 534 -18.09 -1.92 37.23
C ASP A 534 -16.69 -1.31 37.20
N SER A 535 -16.39 -0.41 36.26
CA SER A 535 -15.20 0.47 36.35
C SER A 535 -15.30 1.41 37.56
N LEU A 536 -16.49 1.94 37.88
CA LEU A 536 -16.67 2.78 39.07
C LEU A 536 -16.50 1.98 40.38
N LYS A 537 -16.97 0.73 40.42
CA LYS A 537 -16.73 -0.22 41.52
C LYS A 537 -15.24 -0.56 41.64
N ALA A 538 -14.55 -0.82 40.52
CA ALA A 538 -13.12 -1.10 40.51
C ALA A 538 -12.31 0.10 41.00
N LEU A 539 -12.64 1.31 40.55
CA LEU A 539 -11.99 2.55 40.98
C LEU A 539 -12.21 2.82 42.47
N THR A 540 -13.43 2.67 42.98
CA THR A 540 -13.72 2.84 44.41
C THR A 540 -13.07 1.76 45.27
N ALA A 541 -13.04 0.49 44.82
CA ALA A 541 -12.30 -0.57 45.49
C ALA A 541 -10.79 -0.28 45.55
N LEU A 542 -10.20 0.24 44.48
CA LEU A 542 -8.78 0.61 44.42
C LEU A 542 -8.46 1.79 45.36
N VAL A 543 -9.32 2.82 45.40
CA VAL A 543 -9.19 3.94 46.34
C VAL A 543 -9.30 3.46 47.80
N VAL A 544 -10.27 2.59 48.11
CA VAL A 544 -10.40 1.99 49.46
C VAL A 544 -9.16 1.18 49.83
N LEU A 545 -8.63 0.39 48.90
CA LEU A 545 -7.42 -0.42 49.14
C LEU A 545 -6.20 0.47 49.41
N VAL A 546 -6.00 1.55 48.65
CA VAL A 546 -4.93 2.54 48.90
C VAL A 546 -5.07 3.19 50.28
N VAL A 547 -6.29 3.59 50.68
CA VAL A 547 -6.55 4.19 52.02
C VAL A 547 -6.26 3.18 53.15
N VAL A 548 -6.68 1.92 52.99
CA VAL A 548 -6.41 0.86 53.99
C VAL A 548 -4.91 0.58 54.08
N THR A 549 -4.20 0.45 52.95
CA THR A 549 -2.75 0.22 52.93
C THR A 549 -1.99 1.39 53.57
N TYR A 550 -2.37 2.63 53.28
CA TYR A 550 -1.81 3.83 53.93
C TYR A 550 -2.04 3.83 55.45
N ALA A 551 -3.26 3.48 55.91
CA ALA A 551 -3.57 3.40 57.33
C ALA A 551 -2.74 2.32 58.06
N VAL A 552 -2.52 1.16 57.43
CA VAL A 552 -1.65 0.10 57.95
C VAL A 552 -0.20 0.59 58.04
N ILE A 553 0.36 1.17 56.96
CA ILE A 553 1.74 1.69 56.95
C ILE A 553 1.93 2.76 58.04
N ARG A 554 0.96 3.68 58.20
CA ARG A 554 0.98 4.70 59.25
C ARG A 554 0.97 4.09 60.65
N ARG A 555 0.21 3.01 60.88
CA ARG A 555 0.14 2.33 62.19
C ARG A 555 1.42 1.54 62.48
N CYS A 556 2.02 0.89 61.47
CA CYS A 556 3.31 0.22 61.61
C CYS A 556 4.44 1.22 61.96
N ARG A 557 4.50 2.38 61.29
CA ARG A 557 5.46 3.46 61.61
C ARG A 557 5.27 4.06 63.00
N PHE A 558 4.05 4.00 63.56
CA PHE A 558 3.81 4.41 64.95
C PHE A 558 4.31 3.37 65.96
N MET A 559 4.13 2.07 65.66
CA MET A 559 4.59 0.98 66.53
C MET A 559 6.12 0.77 66.48
N SER A 560 6.80 1.16 65.40
CA SER A 560 8.27 1.13 65.32
C SER A 560 8.97 2.21 66.16
N ASN A 561 8.22 3.12 66.81
CA ASN A 561 8.76 4.20 67.62
C ASN A 561 8.62 3.95 69.15
N ILE A 562 8.34 2.70 69.54
CA ILE A 562 8.36 2.25 70.93
C ILE A 562 9.81 1.95 71.30
N GLY A 563 10.48 2.93 71.93
CA GLY A 563 11.79 2.71 72.55
C GLY A 563 11.66 1.68 73.68
N VAL A 564 12.46 0.61 73.61
CA VAL A 564 12.59 -0.36 74.70
C VAL A 564 13.82 0.03 75.50
N ASP A 565 13.60 0.72 76.62
CA ASP A 565 14.67 1.10 77.55
C ASP A 565 15.24 -0.18 78.21
N LEU A 566 16.34 -0.67 77.63
CA LEU A 566 17.14 -1.74 78.20
C LEU A 566 18.00 -1.17 79.33
N PRO A 567 17.93 -1.71 80.57
CA PRO A 567 18.66 -1.15 81.70
C PRO A 567 20.18 -1.31 81.51
N GLU A 568 20.91 -0.21 81.73
CA GLU A 568 22.37 -0.15 81.60
C GLU A 568 23.06 -1.13 82.56
N GLY A 569 23.77 -2.13 82.02
CA GLY A 569 24.45 -3.14 82.84
C GLY A 569 24.97 -4.37 82.09
N LEU A 570 24.41 -4.68 80.92
CA LEU A 570 24.97 -5.62 79.94
C LEU A 570 25.38 -4.80 78.70
N PHE A 571 26.59 -4.88 78.14
CA PHE A 571 27.68 -5.83 78.36
C PHE A 571 29.02 -5.12 78.64
N LYS A 572 29.89 -5.76 79.44
CA LYS A 572 31.29 -5.36 79.65
C LYS A 572 32.20 -6.55 79.32
N GLU A 573 33.31 -6.27 78.66
CA GLU A 573 34.42 -7.20 78.37
C GLU A 573 34.07 -8.53 77.66
N LEU A 574 34.21 -8.53 76.32
CA LEU A 574 34.92 -9.64 75.66
C LEU A 574 35.61 -9.18 74.36
N GLU A 575 36.68 -8.40 74.48
CA GLU A 575 37.69 -8.34 73.42
C GLU A 575 38.54 -9.62 73.50
N LEU A 576 38.61 -10.42 72.43
CA LEU A 576 39.79 -11.26 72.19
C LEU A 576 39.89 -11.72 70.72
N ASN A 577 40.98 -11.32 70.07
CA ASN A 577 41.62 -11.93 68.88
C ASN A 577 40.87 -11.91 67.53
N THR A 578 41.52 -11.76 66.37
CA THR A 578 42.88 -11.27 66.02
C THR A 578 42.84 -10.81 64.53
N ALA A 579 43.87 -10.06 64.12
CA ALA A 579 44.21 -9.69 62.73
C ALA A 579 44.31 -10.90 61.75
N GLU A 580 44.51 -10.76 60.43
CA GLU A 580 45.17 -9.65 59.70
C GLU A 580 44.77 -9.56 58.19
N GLN A 581 45.27 -8.52 57.52
CA GLN A 581 45.17 -8.20 56.08
C GLN A 581 46.01 -9.14 55.19
N PRO A 582 46.01 -9.06 53.81
CA PRO A 582 45.49 -8.04 52.89
C PRO A 582 44.47 -8.61 51.83
N SER A 583 43.83 -7.89 50.90
CA SER A 583 44.20 -6.74 50.03
C SER A 583 45.31 -7.07 49.00
N PRO A 584 45.51 -6.37 47.86
CA PRO A 584 44.84 -5.12 47.42
C PRO A 584 44.51 -4.97 45.90
N LYS A 585 43.84 -3.85 45.55
CA LYS A 585 43.91 -3.09 44.25
C LYS A 585 43.32 -3.76 42.99
N GLU A 586 42.91 -3.05 41.92
CA GLU A 586 42.87 -1.60 41.52
C GLU A 586 41.72 -1.44 40.47
N ALA A 587 41.08 -0.31 40.14
CA ALA A 587 41.05 1.07 40.67
C ALA A 587 39.86 1.89 40.05
N HIS A 588 39.47 3.01 40.68
CA HIS A 588 38.88 4.29 40.15
C HIS A 588 37.90 4.27 38.95
N GLU A 589 36.77 5.01 38.88
CA GLU A 589 36.03 5.92 39.79
C GLU A 589 34.60 6.16 39.16
N LYS A 590 33.71 7.15 39.44
CA LYS A 590 33.75 8.44 40.16
C LYS A 590 32.36 8.87 40.70
N THR A 591 32.36 9.92 41.51
CA THR A 591 31.26 10.85 41.93
C THR A 591 30.55 11.54 40.72
N THR A 592 29.35 12.14 40.80
CA THR A 592 28.69 12.89 41.92
C THR A 592 27.15 12.97 41.81
N ASP A 593 26.48 13.06 42.97
CA ASP A 593 25.14 13.56 43.37
C ASP A 593 23.99 13.83 42.36
N LEU A 594 22.76 13.47 42.78
CA LEU A 594 21.49 13.83 42.13
C LEU A 594 20.38 13.98 43.19
N VAL A 595 19.90 15.20 43.44
CA VAL A 595 18.97 15.54 44.55
C VAL A 595 17.93 16.61 44.14
N ASN A 596 16.73 16.52 44.73
CA ASN A 596 15.55 17.40 44.65
C ASN A 596 14.67 17.37 43.38
N ALA A 597 13.43 16.93 43.60
CA ALA A 597 12.25 17.28 42.80
C ALA A 597 11.33 18.20 43.65
N PRO A 598 10.62 19.18 43.06
CA PRO A 598 9.72 20.07 43.80
C PRO A 598 8.30 19.52 43.92
N GLU A 599 7.53 20.09 44.84
CA GLU A 599 6.13 19.73 45.15
C GLU A 599 5.13 20.20 44.07
N MET A 600 3.92 19.62 44.11
CA MET A 600 2.78 20.02 43.28
C MET A 600 1.68 20.61 44.18
N THR A 601 1.53 21.93 44.16
CA THR A 601 0.40 22.63 44.79
C THR A 601 -0.79 22.77 43.84
N LEU A 602 -2.00 22.76 44.40
CA LEU A 602 -3.26 22.83 43.66
C LEU A 602 -4.03 24.08 44.08
N GLU A 603 -4.16 25.06 43.19
CA GLU A 603 -5.08 26.19 43.37
C GLU A 603 -6.27 26.05 42.41
N LEU A 604 -7.49 26.17 42.93
CA LEU A 604 -8.68 26.40 42.13
C LEU A 604 -8.91 27.91 42.01
N LEU A 605 -8.99 28.41 40.77
CA LEU A 605 -9.57 29.72 40.48
C LEU A 605 -10.71 29.56 39.47
N THR A 606 -11.91 29.89 39.92
CA THR A 606 -13.12 29.95 39.12
C THR A 606 -13.37 31.37 38.66
N ASP A 607 -13.23 31.66 37.37
CA ASP A 607 -14.16 32.59 36.71
C ASP A 607 -14.08 32.46 35.18
N PHE A 608 -15.23 32.51 34.52
CA PHE A 608 -15.35 32.86 33.10
C PHE A 608 -16.81 33.25 32.78
N ARG A 609 -17.00 34.50 32.37
CA ARG A 609 -18.18 34.97 31.64
C ARG A 609 -17.77 35.41 30.24
N PRO A 610 -18.67 35.32 29.23
CA PRO A 610 -18.35 35.65 27.86
C PRO A 610 -18.40 37.16 27.59
N HIS A 611 -17.74 37.58 26.52
CA HIS A 611 -18.19 38.69 25.68
C HIS A 611 -17.72 38.49 24.22
N ASP A 612 -18.24 39.33 23.33
CA ASP A 612 -18.51 38.98 21.94
C ASP A 612 -17.50 39.56 20.92
N ASP A 613 -17.76 39.24 19.64
CA ASP A 613 -17.37 39.95 18.43
C ASP A 613 -15.90 40.36 18.23
N PHE A 614 -15.26 39.69 17.25
CA PHE A 614 -14.45 40.39 16.27
C PHE A 614 -14.65 39.82 14.87
N THR A 615 -15.21 40.63 13.96
CA THR A 615 -15.21 40.35 12.52
C THR A 615 -13.88 40.80 11.91
N ALA A 616 -13.32 39.98 11.02
CA ALA A 616 -12.19 40.35 10.17
C ALA A 616 -12.39 39.80 8.76
N GLN A 617 -12.45 40.69 7.78
CA GLN A 617 -12.31 40.33 6.37
C GLN A 617 -10.81 40.27 6.04
N THR A 618 -10.39 39.28 5.25
CA THR A 618 -9.05 39.28 4.65
C THR A 618 -9.14 38.88 3.19
N GLN A 619 -8.56 39.69 2.31
CA GLN A 619 -8.53 39.43 0.87
C GLN A 619 -7.37 38.51 0.50
N LEU A 620 -7.58 37.62 -0.47
CA LEU A 620 -6.54 36.79 -1.07
C LEU A 620 -5.77 37.57 -2.15
N PRO A 621 -4.44 37.51 -2.16
CA PRO A 621 -3.64 37.49 -3.37
C PRO A 621 -3.25 36.05 -3.74
N VAL A 622 -3.49 35.64 -4.98
CA VAL A 622 -3.05 34.34 -5.51
C VAL A 622 -1.55 34.40 -5.82
N ASN A 623 -0.81 33.34 -5.46
CA ASN A 623 0.52 33.05 -5.99
C ASN A 623 0.72 31.53 -5.99
N GLU A 624 0.78 30.92 -7.17
CA GLU A 624 0.99 29.48 -7.32
C GLU A 624 2.48 29.13 -7.24
N GLY A 625 2.89 28.47 -6.15
CA GLY A 625 4.22 27.90 -5.99
C GLY A 625 4.18 26.38 -6.06
N TYR A 626 4.66 25.80 -7.17
CA TYR A 626 4.66 24.35 -7.37
C TYR A 626 5.65 23.64 -6.42
N LEU A 627 5.13 22.84 -5.48
CA LEU A 627 5.91 21.86 -4.72
C LEU A 627 5.71 20.46 -5.30
N LYS A 628 6.75 19.96 -5.94
CA LYS A 628 6.80 18.61 -6.53
C LYS A 628 7.17 17.61 -5.44
N MET A 629 6.22 16.78 -5.00
CA MET A 629 6.48 15.67 -4.06
C MET A 629 6.89 14.39 -4.79
N ASP A 630 7.85 13.67 -4.22
CA ASP A 630 8.45 12.44 -4.76
C ASP A 630 8.16 11.28 -3.76
N PRO A 631 7.53 10.16 -4.17
CA PRO A 631 6.89 9.25 -3.22
C PRO A 631 7.83 8.18 -2.64
N GLN A 632 8.72 8.55 -1.72
CA GLN A 632 9.44 7.58 -0.87
C GLN A 632 9.46 7.97 0.62
N GLN A 633 9.10 6.98 1.47
CA GLN A 633 9.22 6.95 2.94
C GLN A 633 8.72 8.18 3.73
N VAL A 634 7.46 8.11 4.18
CA VAL A 634 6.92 9.05 5.20
C VAL A 634 7.48 8.69 6.59
N ASN A 635 8.58 9.33 6.97
CA ASN A 635 9.08 9.34 8.35
C ASN A 635 8.35 10.42 9.14
N ALA A 636 7.63 10.04 10.20
CA ALA A 636 6.91 11.00 11.05
C ALA A 636 7.85 11.57 12.14
N GLU A 637 8.21 12.85 12.01
CA GLU A 637 8.97 13.59 13.01
C GLU A 637 8.02 14.30 13.99
N TYR A 638 8.00 13.84 15.25
CA TYR A 638 7.18 14.46 16.30
C TYR A 638 8.04 15.37 17.18
N LYS A 639 7.69 16.67 17.19
CA LYS A 639 8.36 17.71 18.00
C LYS A 639 7.48 18.11 19.17
N PHE A 640 7.93 17.81 20.39
CA PHE A 640 7.24 18.15 21.63
C PHE A 640 7.91 19.35 22.29
N LEU A 641 7.16 20.43 22.49
CA LEU A 641 7.60 21.57 23.27
C LEU A 641 7.32 21.32 24.76
N THR A 642 8.37 21.31 25.57
CA THR A 642 8.27 21.25 27.03
C THR A 642 7.84 22.61 27.60
N SER A 643 7.26 22.62 28.81
CA SER A 643 6.86 23.84 29.52
C SER A 643 8.02 24.78 29.87
N GLN A 644 9.28 24.35 29.68
CA GLN A 644 10.49 25.16 29.80
C GLN A 644 11.05 25.63 28.44
N GLY A 645 10.25 25.57 27.37
CA GLY A 645 10.60 26.07 26.03
C GLY A 645 11.64 25.24 25.28
N ARG A 646 12.00 24.04 25.76
CA ARG A 646 12.89 23.12 25.04
C ARG A 646 12.08 22.16 24.17
N THR A 647 12.46 22.05 22.90
CA THR A 647 11.90 21.09 21.95
C THR A 647 12.60 19.74 22.07
N ILE A 648 11.84 18.66 22.14
CA ILE A 648 12.33 17.28 22.06
C ILE A 648 11.77 16.67 20.76
N THR A 649 12.66 16.14 19.92
CA THR A 649 12.30 15.46 18.67
C THR A 649 12.30 13.94 18.87
N ALA A 650 11.24 13.26 18.43
CA ALA A 650 11.18 11.81 18.31
C ALA A 650 10.91 11.41 16.85
N LEU A 651 11.58 10.34 16.40
CA LEU A 651 11.38 9.74 15.08
C LEU A 651 10.70 8.37 15.26
N GLY A 652 9.54 8.18 14.65
CA GLY A 652 8.79 6.93 14.67
C GLY A 652 8.82 6.21 13.33
N TYR A 653 9.17 4.91 13.33
CA TYR A 653 9.06 4.03 12.17
C TYR A 653 7.86 3.11 12.32
N CYS A 654 6.85 3.26 11.46
CA CYS A 654 5.73 2.32 11.37
C CYS A 654 6.03 1.25 10.32
N SER A 655 6.19 -0.01 10.77
CA SER A 655 6.20 -1.17 9.87
C SER A 655 4.83 -1.84 9.89
N THR A 656 4.10 -1.78 8.77
CA THR A 656 2.90 -2.59 8.54
C THR A 656 3.32 -3.89 7.87
N THR A 657 3.50 -4.96 8.66
CA THR A 657 3.61 -6.34 8.14
C THR A 657 2.67 -7.24 8.91
N GLN A 658 1.88 -8.02 8.19
CA GLN A 658 0.66 -8.69 8.66
C GLN A 658 0.92 -10.18 8.87
N MET A 659 0.67 -10.73 10.07
CA MET A 659 0.70 -12.18 10.26
C MET A 659 -0.04 -12.70 11.51
N PHE A 660 -0.74 -13.83 11.32
CA PHE A 660 -1.29 -14.76 12.32
C PHE A 660 -2.43 -14.30 13.26
N SER A 661 -3.37 -15.18 13.66
CA SER A 661 -3.58 -16.61 13.29
C SER A 661 -5.06 -16.99 13.16
N ASP A 662 -5.31 -18.13 12.54
CA ASP A 662 -6.49 -18.96 12.78
C ASP A 662 -6.67 -19.32 14.27
N TYR A 663 -7.87 -19.76 14.62
CA TYR A 663 -8.16 -20.49 15.86
C TYR A 663 -9.14 -21.62 15.59
N LYS A 664 -8.82 -22.83 16.04
CA LYS A 664 -9.73 -23.98 16.09
C LYS A 664 -9.27 -25.00 17.13
#